data_AF-A0A951D4U4-F1
#
_entry.id   AF-A0A951D4U4-F1
#
_cell.length_a   1.000
_cell.length_b   1.000
_cell.length_c   1.000
_cell.angle_alpha   90.00
_cell.angle_beta   90.00
_cell.angle_gamma   90.00
#
_symmetry.space_group_name_H-M   'P 1'
#
loop_
_entity.id
_entity.type
_entity.pdbx_description
1 polymer ?
#
loop_
_entity_poly.entity_id
_entity_poly.type
_entity_poly.pdbx_seq_one_letter_code
_entity_poly.pdbx_strand_id
1 'polypeptide(L)'
;MHIWSALAVREASLLAILLLLGAGPASFLPPRVDAVGRIALAPVLGFCLGTCVTTTVLEFEPVGSTYWLLIPLALVSSSVAALRARSHMLRSGRSRTPLRPSDVAALLIVCIAVTLPTSYVLHEQHTVGPAAYNTTDVDNYVGVQDAAQTTSLRAARHAYEQYVRSGVRFADLSQLAWGAIVYEDSNLDATPLDANVNALLGLGATDTWAPFLIVLQLAGGLGVFAAVRYFTESRTWTAALAGSMFGGPFFIELWFDGFQAALIALGLLMPLAILGLEALRATRKADLVLIALVLATMLTVYPLYVPLLLLTAAVVLGWRALAVRRAGRSVALSAKRALVPIAGIVAMTILFDAVGFTRDVSYYRTLLENKLPLPRLNFALPPDVLPGWVAQTREFWYMPGLLHSDFEQIVIGFVLPLIFFGFIVVGLRRHRAALALVALAAVCGLVAIYSYYSREACTYCAERNLLPLAPITAVLVALGLSVLWTRTGRVARIAGAIGVLLVAVAVGERTRTELRRFSRGSYFLDSANRFVLSRLPRGTSPIHVEGFAASEYAAAEQPLVYHLVNERAHGRVSISLASDLGNAIQYLDGGAPLRPGPEFKPFYQYVLTRLGGVSTDRQLIARSGGIALERRTRPLDVTPYAGLAVSLERYDSSGLGWVQPEFPPLSFYVTGADGGRVAWARLTFQTREPVVVPPQPGVRARLTGTTLSVCVRATGREPIRYAAVRISAPPYFVKPPLGFAREMPEEGIALTAMHVVTGLCSA
;
A
#
# COMPACT_ATOMS: atom_id res chain seq x y z
N MET A 1 -0.38 -6.86 -24.88
CA MET A 1 -0.23 -7.95 -23.89
C MET A 1 -1.53 -8.02 -23.09
N HIS A 2 -2.09 -9.21 -22.88
CA HIS A 2 -3.33 -9.36 -22.10
C HIS A 2 -3.07 -8.96 -20.62
N ILE A 3 -4.02 -8.31 -19.93
CA ILE A 3 -3.78 -7.82 -18.55
C ILE A 3 -3.48 -8.99 -17.60
N TRP A 4 -4.17 -10.13 -17.75
CA TRP A 4 -3.83 -11.37 -17.02
C TRP A 4 -2.36 -11.78 -17.17
N SER A 5 -1.83 -11.79 -18.39
CA SER A 5 -0.43 -12.19 -18.59
C SER A 5 0.51 -11.15 -17.98
N ALA A 6 0.12 -9.88 -18.01
CA ALA A 6 0.87 -8.78 -17.43
C ALA A 6 0.93 -8.87 -15.89
N LEU A 7 -0.17 -9.21 -15.22
CA LEU A 7 -0.22 -9.46 -13.78
C LEU A 7 0.59 -10.70 -13.42
N ALA A 8 0.28 -11.84 -14.06
CA ALA A 8 0.92 -13.12 -13.78
C ALA A 8 2.44 -13.09 -13.97
N VAL A 9 2.94 -12.41 -15.01
CA VAL A 9 4.39 -12.28 -15.23
C VAL A 9 5.06 -11.48 -14.10
N ARG A 10 4.45 -10.37 -13.66
CA ARG A 10 5.02 -9.54 -12.59
C ARG A 10 4.99 -10.25 -11.25
N GLU A 11 3.87 -10.87 -10.90
CA GLU A 11 3.72 -11.68 -9.70
C GLU A 11 4.71 -12.85 -9.68
N ALA A 12 4.79 -13.61 -10.78
CA ALA A 12 5.72 -14.74 -10.89
C ALA A 12 7.19 -14.30 -10.85
N SER A 13 7.52 -13.13 -11.42
CA SER A 13 8.89 -12.60 -11.42
C SER A 13 9.35 -12.26 -10.01
N LEU A 14 8.54 -11.51 -9.24
CA LEU A 14 8.90 -11.21 -7.85
C LEU A 14 8.94 -12.50 -7.02
N LEU A 15 7.94 -13.38 -7.12
CA LEU A 15 7.92 -14.64 -6.38
C LEU A 15 9.15 -15.50 -6.68
N ALA A 16 9.58 -15.58 -7.94
CA ALA A 16 10.78 -16.30 -8.33
C ALA A 16 12.05 -15.69 -7.71
N ILE A 17 12.19 -14.37 -7.73
CA ILE A 17 13.32 -13.68 -7.09
C ILE A 17 13.34 -13.96 -5.59
N LEU A 18 12.19 -13.84 -4.90
CA LEU A 18 12.08 -14.14 -3.47
C LEU A 18 12.40 -15.61 -3.17
N LEU A 19 11.95 -16.56 -3.99
CA LEU A 19 12.28 -17.97 -3.84
C LEU A 19 13.79 -18.24 -3.97
N LEU A 20 14.45 -17.62 -4.96
CA LEU A 20 15.88 -17.80 -5.18
C LEU A 20 16.72 -17.16 -4.06
N LEU A 21 16.37 -15.94 -3.64
CA LEU A 21 16.99 -15.27 -2.49
C LEU A 21 16.75 -16.04 -1.18
N GLY A 22 15.60 -16.69 -1.04
CA GLY A 22 15.21 -17.40 0.16
C GLY A 22 15.67 -18.85 0.26
N ALA A 23 16.03 -19.48 -0.86
CA ALA A 23 16.41 -20.89 -0.91
C ALA A 23 17.56 -21.25 0.05
N GLY A 24 18.60 -20.41 0.08
CA GLY A 24 19.75 -20.51 0.96
C GLY A 24 19.34 -20.44 2.43
N PRO A 25 18.78 -19.32 2.92
CA PRO A 25 18.26 -19.19 4.28
C PRO A 25 17.32 -20.34 4.69
N ALA A 26 16.35 -20.71 3.85
CA ALA A 26 15.39 -21.78 4.13
C ALA A 26 16.05 -23.17 4.29
N SER A 27 17.21 -23.40 3.65
CA SER A 27 17.97 -24.64 3.81
C SER A 27 18.64 -24.79 5.20
N PHE A 28 18.68 -23.72 6.01
CA PHE A 28 19.17 -23.72 7.39
C PHE A 28 18.06 -23.91 8.44
N LEU A 29 16.79 -23.90 8.02
CA LEU A 29 15.66 -24.13 8.92
C LEU A 29 15.77 -25.47 9.68
N PRO A 30 15.14 -25.61 10.87
CA PRO A 30 15.20 -26.83 11.67
C PRO A 30 14.59 -28.05 10.98
N PRO A 31 15.06 -29.27 11.30
CA PRO A 31 14.48 -30.50 10.76
C PRO A 31 12.97 -30.63 11.00
N ARG A 32 12.44 -29.99 12.06
CA ARG A 32 11.01 -29.96 12.36
C ARG A 32 10.19 -29.15 11.35
N VAL A 33 10.83 -28.23 10.62
CA VAL A 33 10.24 -27.61 9.44
C VAL A 33 10.50 -28.56 8.26
N ASP A 34 9.43 -29.20 7.81
CA ASP A 34 9.46 -30.15 6.71
C ASP A 34 9.78 -29.48 5.37
N ALA A 35 10.01 -30.29 4.32
CA ALA A 35 10.41 -29.76 3.01
C ALA A 35 9.39 -28.75 2.44
N VAL A 36 8.10 -29.00 2.67
CA VAL A 36 7.01 -28.13 2.21
C VAL A 36 7.01 -26.80 2.97
N GLY A 37 7.16 -26.84 4.29
CA GLY A 37 7.30 -25.64 5.12
C GLY A 37 8.52 -24.81 4.76
N ARG A 38 9.63 -25.44 4.34
CA ARG A 38 10.82 -24.72 3.84
C ARG A 38 10.56 -24.01 2.52
N ILE A 39 9.85 -24.64 1.59
CA ILE A 39 9.44 -24.02 0.32
C ILE A 39 8.52 -22.84 0.62
N ALA A 40 7.56 -23.01 1.52
CA ALA A 40 6.63 -21.95 1.92
C ALA A 40 7.32 -20.77 2.63
N LEU A 41 8.36 -21.03 3.44
CA LEU A 41 9.11 -19.96 4.13
C LEU A 41 10.21 -19.33 3.26
N ALA A 42 10.56 -19.91 2.12
CA ALA A 42 11.61 -19.36 1.25
C ALA A 42 11.29 -17.94 0.78
N PRO A 43 10.10 -17.62 0.22
CA PRO A 43 9.79 -16.25 -0.20
C PRO A 43 9.93 -15.21 0.91
N VAL A 44 9.48 -15.54 2.13
CA VAL A 44 9.61 -14.65 3.30
C VAL A 44 11.08 -14.41 3.64
N LEU A 45 11.90 -15.46 3.73
CA LEU A 45 13.32 -15.33 4.05
C LEU A 45 14.11 -14.66 2.92
N GLY A 46 13.66 -14.82 1.67
CA GLY A 46 14.23 -14.14 0.50
C GLY A 46 13.91 -12.65 0.51
N PHE A 47 12.70 -12.28 0.92
CA PHE A 47 12.34 -10.89 1.19
C PHE A 47 13.26 -10.31 2.26
N CYS A 48 13.42 -11.00 3.39
CA CYS A 48 14.28 -10.52 4.47
C CYS A 48 15.74 -10.32 4.02
N LEU A 49 16.31 -11.30 3.31
CA LEU A 49 17.68 -11.20 2.80
C LEU A 49 17.82 -10.07 1.77
N GLY A 50 16.87 -9.97 0.83
CA GLY A 50 16.85 -8.93 -0.18
C GLY A 50 16.82 -7.55 0.46
N THR A 51 15.84 -7.29 1.31
CA THR A 51 15.64 -6.00 1.98
C THR A 51 16.85 -5.59 2.82
N CYS A 52 17.41 -6.47 3.65
CA CYS A 52 18.56 -6.09 4.49
C CYS A 52 19.78 -5.65 3.64
N VAL A 53 20.06 -6.40 2.57
CA VAL A 53 21.17 -6.08 1.66
C VAL A 53 20.88 -4.79 0.90
N THR A 54 19.69 -4.65 0.31
CA THR A 54 19.37 -3.48 -0.53
C THR A 54 19.22 -2.21 0.28
N THR A 55 18.71 -2.23 1.51
CA THR A 55 18.66 -1.06 2.41
C THR A 55 20.06 -0.53 2.70
N THR A 56 20.99 -1.43 3.02
CA THR A 56 22.38 -1.05 3.31
C THR A 56 23.04 -0.37 2.11
N VAL A 57 22.78 -0.87 0.90
CA VAL A 57 23.35 -0.30 -0.32
C VAL A 57 22.65 1.02 -0.69
N LEU A 58 21.33 1.11 -0.51
CA LEU A 58 20.51 2.28 -0.81
C LEU A 58 20.86 3.50 0.06
N GLU A 59 21.51 3.29 1.20
CA GLU A 59 22.08 4.37 2.00
C GLU A 59 23.09 5.21 1.22
N PHE A 60 23.87 4.57 0.34
CA PHE A 60 24.99 5.19 -0.35
C PHE A 60 24.66 5.50 -1.80
N GLU A 61 24.07 4.55 -2.51
CA GLU A 61 23.88 4.61 -3.96
C GLU A 61 22.40 4.44 -4.33
N PRO A 62 21.90 5.16 -5.35
CA PRO A 62 20.52 4.99 -5.81
C PRO A 62 20.32 3.63 -6.48
N VAL A 63 19.10 3.12 -6.43
CA VAL A 63 18.77 1.77 -6.91
C VAL A 63 19.12 1.56 -8.39
N GLY A 64 18.99 2.60 -9.22
CA GLY A 64 19.35 2.55 -10.63
C GLY A 64 20.82 2.17 -10.90
N SER A 65 21.68 2.18 -9.89
CA SER A 65 23.08 1.76 -9.98
C SER A 65 23.39 0.41 -9.32
N THR A 66 22.46 -0.16 -8.54
CA THR A 66 22.72 -1.29 -7.64
C THR A 66 21.85 -2.52 -7.88
N TYR A 67 20.79 -2.41 -8.70
CA TYR A 67 19.81 -3.48 -8.94
C TYR A 67 20.44 -4.82 -9.39
N TRP A 68 21.58 -4.78 -10.07
CA TRP A 68 22.30 -5.96 -10.54
C TRP A 68 22.77 -6.86 -9.39
N LEU A 69 22.89 -6.35 -8.15
CA LEU A 69 23.28 -7.12 -6.96
C LEU A 69 22.30 -8.24 -6.60
N LEU A 70 21.04 -8.15 -7.02
CA LEU A 70 20.05 -9.20 -6.78
C LEU A 70 20.44 -10.52 -7.47
N ILE A 71 21.08 -10.46 -8.64
CA ILE A 71 21.50 -11.64 -9.41
C ILE A 71 22.56 -12.48 -8.67
N PRO A 72 23.75 -11.93 -8.31
CA PRO A 72 24.75 -12.70 -7.58
C PRO A 72 24.22 -13.17 -6.21
N LEU A 73 23.39 -12.38 -5.53
CA LEU A 73 22.79 -12.77 -4.25
C LEU A 73 21.86 -13.99 -4.40
N ALA A 74 21.01 -14.00 -5.42
CA ALA A 74 20.13 -15.11 -5.75
C ALA A 74 20.91 -16.37 -6.14
N LEU A 75 22.00 -16.21 -6.91
CA LEU A 75 22.89 -17.31 -7.31
C LEU A 75 23.62 -17.92 -6.10
N VAL A 76 24.16 -17.10 -5.20
CA VAL A 76 24.82 -17.56 -3.97
C VAL A 76 23.82 -18.30 -3.08
N SER A 77 22.65 -17.70 -2.83
CA SER A 77 21.59 -18.33 -2.02
C SER A 77 21.18 -19.70 -2.58
N SER A 78 20.90 -19.77 -3.88
CA SER A 78 20.51 -21.01 -4.56
C SER A 78 21.63 -22.06 -4.55
N SER A 79 22.88 -21.63 -4.73
CA SER A 79 24.06 -22.52 -4.65
C SER A 79 24.24 -23.10 -3.26
N VAL A 80 24.09 -22.29 -2.21
CA VAL A 80 24.13 -22.76 -0.81
C VAL A 80 23.03 -23.80 -0.55
N ALA A 81 21.82 -23.56 -1.05
CA ALA A 81 20.72 -24.51 -0.93
C ALA A 81 21.02 -25.85 -1.62
N ALA A 82 21.56 -25.80 -2.85
CA ALA A 82 21.94 -26.97 -3.63
C ALA A 82 23.08 -27.77 -2.95
N LEU A 83 24.13 -27.09 -2.48
CA LEU A 83 25.25 -27.71 -1.76
C LEU A 83 24.78 -28.39 -0.48
N ARG A 84 23.91 -27.74 0.30
CA ARG A 84 23.34 -28.34 1.51
C ARG A 84 22.45 -29.54 1.20
N ALA A 85 21.61 -29.44 0.16
CA ALA A 85 20.79 -30.57 -0.29
C ALA A 85 21.66 -31.78 -0.67
N ARG A 86 22.74 -31.57 -1.44
CA ARG A 86 23.69 -32.61 -1.83
C ARG A 86 24.39 -33.22 -0.62
N SER A 87 24.88 -32.39 0.30
CA SER A 87 25.57 -32.87 1.51
C SER A 87 24.67 -33.73 2.41
N HIS A 88 23.39 -33.39 2.50
CA HIS A 88 22.42 -34.19 3.26
C HIS A 88 22.18 -35.53 2.59
N MET A 89 21.98 -35.56 1.27
CA MET A 89 21.78 -36.79 0.50
C MET A 89 22.96 -37.76 0.68
N LEU A 90 24.19 -37.26 0.60
CA LEU A 90 25.41 -38.06 0.79
C LEU A 90 25.53 -38.62 2.21
N ARG A 91 25.15 -37.85 3.24
CA ARG A 91 25.24 -38.27 4.65
C ARG A 91 24.15 -39.23 5.09
N SER A 92 22.91 -39.05 4.61
CA SER A 92 21.76 -39.82 5.10
C SER A 92 21.51 -41.11 4.32
N GLY A 93 22.14 -41.31 3.15
CA GLY A 93 21.86 -42.46 2.25
C GLY A 93 20.40 -42.56 1.77
N ARG A 94 19.56 -41.61 2.18
CA ARG A 94 18.13 -41.53 1.91
C ARG A 94 17.88 -40.38 0.94
N SER A 95 17.23 -40.70 -0.17
CA SER A 95 16.56 -39.73 -1.03
C SER A 95 15.61 -38.87 -0.18
N ARG A 96 15.58 -37.55 -0.42
CA ARG A 96 14.57 -36.67 0.19
C ARG A 96 13.19 -37.26 -0.04
N THR A 97 12.32 -37.25 0.97
CA THR A 97 10.92 -37.63 0.74
C THR A 97 10.36 -36.75 -0.37
N PRO A 98 9.95 -37.32 -1.51
CA PRO A 98 9.44 -36.53 -2.62
C PRO A 98 8.22 -35.73 -2.17
N LEU A 99 8.06 -34.53 -2.74
CA LEU A 99 6.84 -33.74 -2.56
C LEU A 99 5.66 -34.58 -3.04
N ARG A 100 4.66 -34.78 -2.18
CA ARG A 100 3.44 -35.49 -2.60
C ARG A 100 2.55 -34.55 -3.41
N PRO A 101 1.73 -35.08 -4.34
CA PRO A 101 0.73 -34.27 -5.04
C PRO A 101 -0.16 -33.45 -4.12
N SER A 102 -0.52 -33.99 -2.94
CA SER A 102 -1.30 -33.28 -1.92
C SER A 102 -0.59 -32.08 -1.32
N ASP A 103 0.74 -32.13 -1.17
CA ASP A 103 1.53 -31.01 -0.63
C ASP A 103 1.62 -29.88 -1.69
N VAL A 104 1.75 -30.25 -2.97
CA VAL A 104 1.70 -29.30 -4.09
C VAL A 104 0.31 -28.65 -4.19
N ALA A 105 -0.75 -29.45 -4.14
CA ALA A 105 -2.13 -28.94 -4.16
C ALA A 105 -2.42 -27.97 -3.00
N ALA A 106 -1.92 -28.27 -1.80
CA ALA A 106 -2.08 -27.39 -0.65
C ALA A 106 -1.38 -26.03 -0.83
N LEU A 107 -0.17 -26.01 -1.40
CA LEU A 107 0.52 -24.76 -1.74
C LEU A 107 -0.21 -23.99 -2.83
N LEU A 108 -0.66 -24.67 -3.89
CA LEU A 108 -1.41 -24.05 -4.97
C LEU A 108 -2.73 -23.42 -4.48
N ILE A 109 -3.43 -24.07 -3.56
CA ILE A 109 -4.64 -23.50 -2.94
C ILE A 109 -4.32 -22.18 -2.24
N VAL A 110 -3.23 -22.11 -1.46
CA VAL A 110 -2.82 -20.86 -0.81
C VAL A 110 -2.47 -19.80 -1.85
N CYS A 111 -1.69 -20.16 -2.88
CA CYS A 111 -1.35 -19.24 -3.97
C CYS A 111 -2.60 -18.68 -4.63
N ILE A 112 -3.53 -19.54 -5.05
CA ILE A 112 -4.77 -19.14 -5.72
C ILE A 112 -5.64 -18.30 -4.80
N ALA A 113 -5.86 -18.74 -3.56
CA ALA A 113 -6.77 -18.05 -2.64
C ALA A 113 -6.26 -16.65 -2.22
N VAL A 114 -4.94 -16.45 -2.17
CA VAL A 114 -4.36 -15.14 -1.82
C VAL A 114 -4.24 -14.23 -3.03
N THR A 115 -3.80 -14.75 -4.18
CA THR A 115 -3.51 -13.90 -5.36
C THR A 115 -4.74 -13.63 -6.22
N LEU A 116 -5.51 -14.67 -6.55
CA LEU A 116 -6.55 -14.61 -7.55
C LEU A 116 -7.63 -13.54 -7.27
N PRO A 117 -8.12 -13.33 -6.03
CA PRO A 117 -9.21 -12.38 -5.81
C PRO A 117 -8.83 -10.95 -6.20
N THR A 118 -7.66 -10.47 -5.76
CA THR A 118 -7.18 -9.12 -6.09
C THR A 118 -6.74 -9.00 -7.54
N SER A 119 -6.03 -10.00 -8.08
CA SER A 119 -5.62 -10.02 -9.50
C SER A 119 -6.84 -10.06 -10.44
N TYR A 120 -7.93 -10.71 -10.03
CA TYR A 120 -9.20 -10.73 -10.77
C TYR A 120 -9.83 -9.33 -10.82
N VAL A 121 -9.88 -8.60 -9.70
CA VAL A 121 -10.40 -7.23 -9.68
C VAL A 121 -9.55 -6.30 -10.54
N LEU A 122 -8.22 -6.38 -10.44
CA LEU A 122 -7.32 -5.61 -11.31
C LEU A 122 -7.53 -5.92 -12.80
N HIS A 123 -7.76 -7.20 -13.11
CA HIS A 123 -8.09 -7.63 -14.46
C HIS A 123 -9.43 -7.06 -14.96
N GLU A 124 -10.50 -7.14 -14.16
CA GLU A 124 -11.81 -6.56 -14.51
C GLU A 124 -11.73 -5.04 -14.72
N GLN A 125 -10.86 -4.37 -13.98
CA GLN A 125 -10.60 -2.93 -14.10
C GLN A 125 -9.52 -2.59 -15.14
N HIS A 126 -9.10 -3.58 -15.94
CA HIS A 126 -8.12 -3.45 -17.02
C HIS A 126 -6.80 -2.77 -16.63
N THR A 127 -6.36 -2.94 -15.38
CA THR A 127 -5.15 -2.30 -14.86
C THR A 127 -4.21 -3.30 -14.23
N VAL A 128 -2.94 -2.90 -14.16
CA VAL A 128 -1.89 -3.54 -13.35
C VAL A 128 -1.33 -2.58 -12.31
N GLY A 129 -1.85 -1.34 -12.32
CA GLY A 129 -1.35 -0.27 -11.51
C GLY A 129 -1.99 -0.20 -10.15
N PRO A 130 -1.57 0.79 -9.35
CA PRO A 130 -2.08 0.99 -8.03
C PRO A 130 -3.58 1.32 -8.07
N ALA A 131 -4.25 0.92 -7.01
CA ALA A 131 -5.67 1.16 -6.79
C ALA A 131 -5.85 1.53 -5.33
N ALA A 132 -6.76 2.46 -5.07
CA ALA A 132 -6.90 3.03 -3.75
C ALA A 132 -8.32 3.54 -3.50
N TYR A 133 -8.73 3.49 -2.24
CA TYR A 133 -9.86 4.30 -1.76
C TYR A 133 -9.49 5.80 -1.73
N ASN A 134 -10.43 6.65 -1.31
CA ASN A 134 -10.24 8.11 -1.29
C ASN A 134 -9.16 8.58 -0.29
N THR A 135 -8.94 7.82 0.78
CA THR A 135 -7.84 8.05 1.73
C THR A 135 -6.89 6.86 1.61
N THR A 136 -5.61 7.12 1.35
CA THR A 136 -4.67 6.04 1.04
C THR A 136 -3.22 6.44 1.27
N ASP A 137 -2.37 5.46 1.53
CA ASP A 137 -0.91 5.65 1.55
C ASP A 137 -0.24 5.21 0.23
N VAL A 138 -1.01 4.69 -0.74
CA VAL A 138 -0.49 4.04 -1.96
C VAL A 138 0.42 4.96 -2.77
N ASP A 139 0.07 6.23 -2.90
CA ASP A 139 0.85 7.21 -3.67
C ASP A 139 2.22 7.46 -3.04
N ASN A 140 2.31 7.54 -1.71
CA ASN A 140 3.58 7.66 -1.00
C ASN A 140 4.51 6.50 -1.36
N TYR A 141 4.00 5.25 -1.31
CA TYR A 141 4.81 4.06 -1.64
C TYR A 141 5.28 4.07 -3.10
N VAL A 142 4.40 4.42 -4.04
CA VAL A 142 4.78 4.53 -5.46
C VAL A 142 5.83 5.63 -5.64
N GLY A 143 5.60 6.80 -5.06
CA GLY A 143 6.47 7.96 -5.18
C GLY A 143 7.87 7.72 -4.61
N VAL A 144 7.98 7.06 -3.44
CA VAL A 144 9.29 6.75 -2.84
C VAL A 144 10.02 5.63 -3.56
N GLN A 145 9.31 4.64 -4.09
CA GLN A 145 9.92 3.60 -4.93
C GLN A 145 10.53 4.17 -6.19
N ASP A 146 9.85 5.10 -6.87
CA ASP A 146 10.37 5.79 -8.05
C ASP A 146 11.54 6.72 -7.70
N ALA A 147 11.43 7.48 -6.61
CA ALA A 147 12.50 8.37 -6.16
C ALA A 147 13.78 7.61 -5.79
N ALA A 148 13.66 6.45 -5.14
CA ALA A 148 14.78 5.59 -4.77
C ALA A 148 15.58 5.08 -5.99
N GLN A 149 14.99 5.05 -7.19
CA GLN A 149 15.72 4.71 -8.42
C GLN A 149 16.83 5.70 -8.74
N THR A 150 16.67 6.96 -8.35
CA THR A 150 17.56 8.06 -8.74
C THR A 150 18.28 8.71 -7.57
N THR A 151 17.81 8.53 -6.33
CA THR A 151 18.36 9.18 -5.14
C THR A 151 18.57 8.19 -3.99
N SER A 152 19.79 8.15 -3.44
CA SER A 152 20.11 7.37 -2.22
C SER A 152 19.48 7.98 -0.96
N LEU A 153 19.40 7.22 0.13
CA LEU A 153 18.86 7.73 1.41
C LEU A 153 19.64 8.97 1.87
N ARG A 154 20.97 8.92 1.85
CA ARG A 154 21.80 10.05 2.29
C ARG A 154 21.55 11.31 1.46
N ALA A 155 21.47 11.17 0.14
CA ALA A 155 21.21 12.29 -0.75
C ALA A 155 19.81 12.89 -0.51
N ALA A 156 18.80 12.03 -0.34
CA ALA A 156 17.42 12.44 -0.05
C ALA A 156 17.33 13.21 1.28
N ARG A 157 17.98 12.70 2.33
CA ARG A 157 18.05 13.38 3.63
C ARG A 157 18.67 14.78 3.50
N HIS A 158 19.80 14.90 2.83
CA HIS A 158 20.47 16.20 2.66
C HIS A 158 19.62 17.18 1.84
N ALA A 159 18.95 16.71 0.79
CA ALA A 159 18.04 17.53 0.00
C ALA A 159 16.88 18.06 0.87
N TYR A 160 16.30 17.21 1.72
CA TYR A 160 15.22 17.62 2.61
C TYR A 160 15.70 18.56 3.73
N GLU A 161 16.86 18.32 4.32
CA GLU A 161 17.50 19.25 5.27
C GLU A 161 17.75 20.63 4.64
N GLN A 162 18.10 20.68 3.36
CA GLN A 162 18.25 21.93 2.62
C GLN A 162 16.90 22.60 2.39
N TYR A 163 15.86 21.84 2.04
CA TYR A 163 14.49 22.34 1.92
C TYR A 163 14.02 22.98 3.23
N VAL A 164 14.15 22.27 4.36
CA VAL A 164 13.76 22.78 5.69
C VAL A 164 14.51 24.06 6.07
N ARG A 165 15.81 24.15 5.74
CA ARG A 165 16.64 25.32 6.08
C ARG A 165 16.43 26.52 5.16
N SER A 166 16.25 26.29 3.86
CA SER A 166 16.24 27.35 2.85
C SER A 166 14.85 27.75 2.37
N GLY A 167 13.84 26.89 2.59
CA GLY A 167 12.51 27.02 2.01
C GLY A 167 12.47 26.79 0.49
N VAL A 168 13.58 26.38 -0.14
CA VAL A 168 13.62 26.11 -1.59
C VAL A 168 12.90 24.81 -1.88
N ARG A 169 11.73 24.93 -2.51
CA ARG A 169 10.85 23.80 -2.84
C ARG A 169 11.48 22.84 -3.87
N PHE A 170 11.03 21.59 -3.83
CA PHE A 170 11.43 20.56 -4.78
C PHE A 170 10.77 20.76 -6.14
N ALA A 171 11.52 20.51 -7.21
CA ALA A 171 10.97 20.47 -8.58
C ALA A 171 10.27 19.14 -8.91
N ASP A 172 10.61 18.08 -8.17
CA ASP A 172 10.01 16.75 -8.26
C ASP A 172 9.44 16.34 -6.90
N LEU A 173 8.12 16.20 -6.83
CA LEU A 173 7.38 15.85 -5.61
C LEU A 173 7.63 14.40 -5.14
N SER A 174 8.04 13.49 -6.03
CA SER A 174 8.51 12.16 -5.61
C SER A 174 9.75 12.27 -4.71
N GLN A 175 10.65 13.21 -5.02
CA GLN A 175 11.86 13.47 -4.22
C GLN A 175 11.54 14.18 -2.91
N LEU A 176 10.48 15.00 -2.87
CA LEU A 176 9.97 15.58 -1.64
C LEU A 176 9.47 14.48 -0.68
N ALA A 177 8.61 13.58 -1.17
CA ALA A 177 8.08 12.47 -0.39
C ALA A 177 9.21 11.56 0.14
N TRP A 178 10.15 11.20 -0.74
CA TRP A 178 11.32 10.40 -0.34
C TRP A 178 12.20 11.11 0.69
N GLY A 179 12.51 12.39 0.46
CA GLY A 179 13.25 13.21 1.40
C GLY A 179 12.58 13.29 2.78
N ALA A 180 11.26 13.44 2.81
CA ALA A 180 10.49 13.51 4.05
C ALA A 180 10.56 12.20 4.85
N ILE A 181 10.25 11.06 4.21
CA ILE A 181 10.29 9.72 4.84
C ILE A 181 11.69 9.42 5.39
N VAL A 182 12.72 9.78 4.64
CA VAL A 182 14.11 9.53 5.05
C VAL A 182 14.55 10.46 6.17
N TYR A 183 14.15 11.74 6.14
CA TYR A 183 14.46 12.73 7.16
C TYR A 183 13.77 12.44 8.50
N GLU A 184 12.52 11.99 8.48
CA GLU A 184 11.77 11.61 9.68
C GLU A 184 12.18 10.25 10.26
N ASP A 185 13.14 9.57 9.61
CA ASP A 185 13.54 8.21 9.92
C ASP A 185 12.35 7.24 9.99
N SER A 186 11.33 7.49 9.15
CA SER A 186 10.17 6.62 9.07
C SER A 186 10.54 5.27 8.42
N ASN A 187 9.59 4.35 8.47
CA ASN A 187 9.73 3.02 7.87
C ASN A 187 9.99 3.11 6.35
N LEU A 188 10.81 2.18 5.84
CA LEU A 188 11.17 2.11 4.42
C LEU A 188 10.38 1.04 3.65
N ASP A 189 9.41 0.38 4.30
CA ASP A 189 8.52 -0.63 3.70
C ASP A 189 9.26 -1.69 2.85
N ALA A 190 8.74 -2.08 1.68
CA ALA A 190 9.47 -2.94 0.73
C ALA A 190 10.32 -2.17 -0.28
N THR A 191 10.32 -0.84 -0.25
CA THR A 191 10.96 0.05 -1.23
C THR A 191 12.41 -0.35 -1.54
N PRO A 192 13.27 -0.66 -0.54
CA PRO A 192 14.62 -1.12 -0.82
C PRO A 192 14.69 -2.32 -1.75
N LEU A 193 13.77 -3.29 -1.66
CA LEU A 193 13.77 -4.46 -2.53
C LEU A 193 12.97 -4.22 -3.81
N ASP A 194 11.75 -3.70 -3.70
CA ASP A 194 10.82 -3.52 -4.83
C ASP A 194 11.41 -2.63 -5.91
N ALA A 195 12.04 -1.50 -5.52
CA ALA A 195 12.69 -0.62 -6.48
C ALA A 195 13.84 -1.34 -7.22
N ASN A 196 14.60 -2.21 -6.54
CA ASN A 196 15.70 -2.95 -7.17
C ASN A 196 15.15 -3.99 -8.16
N VAL A 197 14.02 -4.63 -7.84
CA VAL A 197 13.34 -5.54 -8.77
C VAL A 197 12.77 -4.76 -9.97
N ASN A 198 12.16 -3.59 -9.75
CA ASN A 198 11.67 -2.71 -10.80
C ASN A 198 12.77 -2.31 -11.78
N ALA A 199 13.90 -1.83 -11.26
CA ALA A 199 15.05 -1.46 -12.07
C ALA A 199 15.64 -2.66 -12.83
N LEU A 200 15.71 -3.84 -12.21
CA LEU A 200 16.17 -5.08 -12.86
C LEU A 200 15.25 -5.51 -14.02
N LEU A 201 13.94 -5.31 -13.89
CA LEU A 201 12.95 -5.68 -14.90
C LEU A 201 12.65 -4.56 -15.92
N GLY A 202 13.19 -3.35 -15.71
CA GLY A 202 12.89 -2.18 -16.53
C GLY A 202 11.43 -1.72 -16.41
N LEU A 203 10.85 -1.83 -15.22
CA LEU A 203 9.47 -1.45 -14.90
C LEU A 203 9.43 -0.28 -13.90
N GLY A 204 8.35 0.52 -13.94
CA GLY A 204 8.08 1.57 -12.95
C GLY A 204 7.31 1.03 -11.73
N ALA A 205 7.32 1.76 -10.61
CA ALA A 205 6.53 1.42 -9.43
C ALA A 205 5.02 1.39 -9.74
N THR A 206 4.52 2.27 -10.59
CA THR A 206 3.12 2.23 -11.04
C THR A 206 2.80 0.96 -11.82
N ASP A 207 3.77 0.23 -12.38
CA ASP A 207 3.50 -1.03 -13.09
C ASP A 207 3.54 -2.25 -12.16
N THR A 208 4.12 -2.14 -10.98
CA THR A 208 4.48 -3.30 -10.15
C THR A 208 3.97 -3.23 -8.72
N TRP A 209 3.62 -2.06 -8.18
CA TRP A 209 3.14 -1.90 -6.80
C TRP A 209 2.04 -2.90 -6.44
N ALA A 210 0.96 -2.94 -7.21
CA ALA A 210 -0.17 -3.84 -6.98
C ALA A 210 0.21 -5.33 -7.04
N PRO A 211 0.80 -5.86 -8.14
CA PRO A 211 1.20 -7.25 -8.20
C PRO A 211 2.31 -7.63 -7.21
N PHE A 212 3.19 -6.70 -6.83
CA PHE A 212 4.24 -6.97 -5.84
C PHE A 212 3.64 -7.08 -4.45
N LEU A 213 2.72 -6.20 -4.07
CA LEU A 213 2.03 -6.27 -2.80
C LEU A 213 1.21 -7.58 -2.67
N ILE A 214 0.60 -8.05 -3.76
CA ILE A 214 -0.06 -9.37 -3.81
C ILE A 214 0.92 -10.51 -3.48
N VAL A 215 2.14 -10.47 -4.04
CA VAL A 215 3.17 -11.49 -3.75
C VAL A 215 3.69 -11.40 -2.32
N LEU A 216 3.83 -10.20 -1.77
CA LEU A 216 4.23 -10.00 -0.37
C LEU A 216 3.15 -10.51 0.60
N GLN A 217 1.87 -10.28 0.28
CA GLN A 217 0.74 -10.87 0.99
C GLN A 217 0.74 -12.41 0.89
N LEU A 218 1.02 -12.96 -0.30
CA LEU A 218 1.19 -14.40 -0.50
C LEU A 218 2.34 -14.96 0.36
N ALA A 219 3.47 -14.27 0.45
CA ALA A 219 4.58 -14.70 1.31
C ALA A 219 4.14 -14.80 2.78
N GLY A 220 3.32 -13.86 3.27
CA GLY A 220 2.69 -13.94 4.58
C GLY A 220 1.76 -15.15 4.74
N GLY A 221 0.89 -15.41 3.76
CA GLY A 221 0.02 -16.59 3.74
C GLY A 221 0.79 -17.92 3.76
N LEU A 222 1.91 -18.00 3.02
CA LEU A 222 2.81 -19.15 3.05
C LEU A 222 3.53 -19.30 4.41
N GLY A 223 3.86 -18.19 5.08
CA GLY A 223 4.36 -18.17 6.45
C GLY A 223 3.36 -18.76 7.46
N VAL A 224 2.08 -18.38 7.36
CA VAL A 224 0.99 -18.94 8.18
C VAL A 224 0.80 -20.43 7.90
N PHE A 225 0.79 -20.83 6.63
CA PHE A 225 0.72 -22.23 6.22
C PHE A 225 1.85 -23.06 6.88
N ALA A 226 3.08 -22.56 6.84
CA ALA A 226 4.23 -23.21 7.46
C ALA A 226 4.10 -23.28 8.99
N ALA A 227 3.56 -22.24 9.64
CA ALA A 227 3.35 -22.21 11.08
C ALA A 227 2.37 -23.28 11.54
N VAL A 228 1.23 -23.45 10.86
CA VAL A 228 0.26 -24.51 11.21
C VAL A 228 0.93 -25.88 11.12
N ARG A 229 1.64 -26.18 10.02
CA ARG A 229 2.37 -27.46 9.89
C ARG A 229 3.42 -27.66 10.97
N TYR A 230 4.13 -26.60 11.35
CA TYR A 230 5.13 -26.63 12.41
C TYR A 230 4.53 -26.97 13.78
N PHE A 231 3.35 -26.43 14.10
CA PHE A 231 2.66 -26.68 15.37
C PHE A 231 1.95 -28.03 15.41
N THR A 232 1.35 -28.45 14.29
CA THR A 232 0.62 -29.72 14.20
C THR A 232 1.51 -30.93 13.97
N GLU A 233 2.74 -30.72 13.48
CA GLU A 233 3.67 -31.78 13.04
C GLU A 233 3.03 -32.76 12.04
N SER A 234 1.99 -32.32 11.33
CA SER A 234 1.20 -33.19 10.46
C SER A 234 0.81 -32.49 9.16
N ARG A 235 0.50 -33.31 8.15
CA ARG A 235 0.04 -32.85 6.85
C ARG A 235 -1.47 -32.61 6.95
N THR A 236 -1.86 -31.39 7.25
CA THR A 236 -3.28 -31.04 7.41
C THR A 236 -3.71 -30.03 6.36
N TRP A 237 -4.91 -30.23 5.81
CA TRP A 237 -5.55 -29.24 4.95
C TRP A 237 -5.89 -27.95 5.70
N THR A 238 -5.96 -27.99 7.03
CA THR A 238 -6.14 -26.79 7.86
C THR A 238 -4.98 -25.81 7.73
N ALA A 239 -3.78 -26.27 7.35
CA ALA A 239 -2.67 -25.35 7.02
C ALA A 239 -2.96 -24.54 5.76
N ALA A 240 -3.52 -25.18 4.71
CA ALA A 240 -3.93 -24.50 3.49
C ALA A 240 -5.08 -23.52 3.77
N LEU A 241 -6.06 -23.90 4.61
CA LEU A 241 -7.11 -22.98 5.06
C LEU A 241 -6.52 -21.73 5.74
N ALA A 242 -5.62 -21.92 6.72
CA ALA A 242 -5.02 -20.79 7.44
C ALA A 242 -4.21 -19.88 6.52
N GLY A 243 -3.41 -20.44 5.61
CA GLY A 243 -2.67 -19.65 4.63
C GLY A 243 -3.59 -18.90 3.67
N SER A 244 -4.70 -19.51 3.27
CA SER A 244 -5.71 -18.88 2.39
C SER A 244 -6.44 -17.71 3.07
N MET A 245 -6.53 -17.69 4.40
CA MET A 245 -7.11 -16.56 5.13
C MET A 245 -6.28 -15.26 4.98
N PHE A 246 -5.05 -15.32 4.44
CA PHE A 246 -4.33 -14.11 4.03
C PHE A 246 -4.92 -13.44 2.78
N GLY A 247 -5.78 -14.12 2.02
CA GLY A 247 -6.65 -13.53 0.99
C GLY A 247 -8.05 -13.20 1.53
N GLY A 248 -8.19 -13.13 2.86
CA GLY A 248 -9.44 -12.78 3.54
C GLY A 248 -9.72 -11.27 3.54
N PRO A 249 -10.91 -10.84 3.99
CA PRO A 249 -11.34 -9.44 3.93
C PRO A 249 -10.39 -8.49 4.68
N PHE A 250 -9.86 -8.91 5.84
CA PHE A 250 -8.94 -8.09 6.64
C PHE A 250 -7.64 -7.73 5.90
N PHE A 251 -7.04 -8.69 5.20
CA PHE A 251 -5.76 -8.45 4.51
C PHE A 251 -5.98 -7.75 3.18
N ILE A 252 -7.11 -8.02 2.53
CA ILE A 252 -7.54 -7.32 1.33
C ILE A 252 -7.83 -5.84 1.63
N GLU A 253 -8.46 -5.54 2.76
CA GLU A 253 -8.62 -4.17 3.27
C GLU A 253 -7.27 -3.45 3.42
N LEU A 254 -6.31 -4.06 4.14
CA LEU A 254 -4.96 -3.48 4.27
C LEU A 254 -4.27 -3.26 2.91
N TRP A 255 -4.54 -4.13 1.94
CA TRP A 255 -4.07 -3.94 0.57
C TRP A 255 -4.76 -2.73 -0.09
N PHE A 256 -6.08 -2.60 0.04
CA PHE A 256 -6.88 -1.52 -0.56
C PHE A 256 -6.58 -0.13 0.00
N ASP A 257 -6.32 -0.06 1.29
CA ASP A 257 -5.97 1.19 1.97
C ASP A 257 -4.50 1.57 1.72
N GLY A 258 -3.72 0.65 1.16
CA GLY A 258 -2.31 0.86 0.86
C GLY A 258 -1.38 0.63 2.05
N PHE A 259 -1.77 -0.09 3.09
CA PHE A 259 -0.96 -0.36 4.29
C PHE A 259 0.17 -1.37 4.04
N GLN A 260 0.98 -1.13 3.01
CA GLN A 260 2.03 -2.02 2.53
C GLN A 260 3.00 -2.43 3.64
N ALA A 261 3.55 -1.46 4.36
CA ALA A 261 4.52 -1.69 5.41
C ALA A 261 3.99 -2.62 6.53
N ALA A 262 2.76 -2.37 6.98
CA ALA A 262 2.10 -3.19 7.99
C ALA A 262 1.78 -4.59 7.46
N LEU A 263 1.25 -4.71 6.24
CA LEU A 263 0.91 -5.98 5.61
C LEU A 263 2.13 -6.92 5.51
N ILE A 264 3.27 -6.37 5.08
CA ILE A 264 4.55 -7.08 5.02
C ILE A 264 4.97 -7.53 6.42
N ALA A 265 4.94 -6.63 7.40
CA ALA A 265 5.33 -6.92 8.77
C ALA A 265 4.49 -8.04 9.40
N LEU A 266 3.17 -8.09 9.13
CA LEU A 266 2.30 -9.17 9.55
C LEU A 266 2.76 -10.53 8.98
N GLY A 267 3.24 -10.55 7.74
CA GLY A 267 3.80 -11.75 7.09
C GLY A 267 5.07 -12.29 7.76
N LEU A 268 5.82 -11.45 8.48
CA LEU A 268 7.06 -11.82 9.18
C LEU A 268 6.82 -12.43 10.57
N LEU A 269 5.65 -12.20 11.18
CA LEU A 269 5.35 -12.60 12.56
C LEU A 269 5.39 -14.12 12.76
N MET A 270 4.77 -14.88 11.86
CA MET A 270 4.70 -16.34 11.99
C MET A 270 6.05 -17.04 11.76
N PRO A 271 6.84 -16.68 10.72
CA PRO A 271 8.23 -17.11 10.59
C PRO A 271 9.05 -16.84 11.86
N LEU A 272 8.94 -15.65 12.45
CA LEU A 272 9.64 -15.30 13.68
C LEU A 272 9.19 -16.16 14.86
N ALA A 273 7.89 -16.43 15.00
CA ALA A 273 7.36 -17.29 16.06
C ALA A 273 7.89 -18.73 15.94
N ILE A 274 7.97 -19.30 14.73
CA ILE A 274 8.56 -20.63 14.48
C ILE A 274 10.02 -20.65 14.93
N LEU A 275 10.82 -19.69 14.47
CA LEU A 275 12.24 -19.62 14.76
C LEU A 275 12.51 -19.39 16.25
N GLY A 276 11.76 -18.48 16.88
CA GLY A 276 11.87 -18.19 18.31
C GLY A 276 11.55 -19.41 19.18
N LEU A 277 10.50 -20.16 18.84
CA LEU A 277 10.15 -21.39 19.53
C LEU A 277 11.21 -22.49 19.36
N GLU A 278 11.87 -22.58 18.20
CA GLU A 278 12.98 -23.50 17.98
C GLU A 278 14.24 -23.10 18.75
N ALA A 279 14.61 -21.81 18.74
CA ALA A 279 15.73 -21.30 19.52
C ALA A 279 15.53 -21.55 21.03
N LEU A 280 14.28 -21.48 21.50
CA LEU A 280 13.89 -21.81 22.86
C LEU A 280 13.98 -23.31 23.19
N ARG A 281 14.01 -24.20 22.19
CA ARG A 281 14.17 -25.66 22.37
C ARG A 281 15.63 -26.08 22.25
N ALA A 282 16.32 -25.58 21.23
CA ALA A 282 17.72 -25.86 20.94
C ALA A 282 18.39 -24.60 20.39
N THR A 283 19.47 -24.16 21.03
CA THR A 283 20.22 -22.97 20.64
C THR A 283 21.17 -23.28 19.47
N ARG A 284 20.61 -23.40 18.25
CA ARG A 284 21.41 -23.55 17.03
C ARG A 284 21.78 -22.17 16.50
N LYS A 285 23.06 -21.97 16.15
CA LYS A 285 23.55 -20.70 15.60
C LYS A 285 22.74 -20.24 14.37
N ALA A 286 22.35 -21.18 13.51
CA ALA A 286 21.53 -20.91 12.35
C ALA A 286 20.16 -20.29 12.69
N ASP A 287 19.50 -20.75 13.77
CA ASP A 287 18.21 -20.18 14.19
C ASP A 287 18.39 -18.75 14.68
N LEU A 288 19.47 -18.47 15.42
CA LEU A 288 19.78 -17.10 15.88
C LEU A 288 20.04 -16.15 14.71
N VAL A 289 20.76 -16.61 13.69
CA VAL A 289 21.02 -15.83 12.47
C VAL A 289 19.73 -15.56 11.70
N LEU A 290 18.85 -16.56 11.55
CA LEU A 290 17.56 -16.38 10.87
C LEU A 290 16.60 -15.47 11.65
N ILE A 291 16.59 -15.57 12.99
CA ILE A 291 15.84 -14.63 13.84
C ILE A 291 16.37 -13.21 13.63
N ALA A 292 17.69 -13.05 13.67
CA ALA A 292 18.33 -11.75 13.50
C ALA A 292 18.02 -11.13 12.14
N LEU A 293 18.00 -11.95 11.08
CA LEU A 293 17.64 -11.53 9.73
C LEU A 293 16.18 -11.05 9.66
N VAL A 294 15.23 -11.83 10.20
CA VAL A 294 13.81 -11.43 10.23
C VAL A 294 13.58 -10.18 11.08
N LEU A 295 14.27 -10.04 12.22
CA LEU A 295 14.19 -8.84 13.05
C LEU A 295 14.82 -7.62 12.38
N ALA A 296 15.94 -7.77 11.68
CA ALA A 296 16.56 -6.69 10.91
C ALA A 296 15.62 -6.19 9.82
N THR A 297 14.96 -7.10 9.10
CA THR A 297 13.92 -6.72 8.13
C THR A 297 12.75 -6.03 8.79
N MET A 298 12.27 -6.51 9.95
CA MET A 298 11.17 -5.88 10.69
C MET A 298 11.50 -4.44 11.10
N LEU A 299 12.75 -4.18 11.51
CA LEU A 299 13.27 -2.85 11.79
C LEU A 299 13.17 -1.96 10.55
N THR A 300 13.67 -2.41 9.39
CA THR A 300 13.55 -1.66 8.13
C THR A 300 12.10 -1.36 7.73
N VAL A 301 11.25 -2.38 7.71
CA VAL A 301 9.94 -2.30 7.05
C VAL A 301 8.85 -1.77 7.96
N TYR A 302 8.90 -2.07 9.26
CA TYR A 302 7.87 -1.64 10.21
C TYR A 302 8.34 -1.72 11.68
N PRO A 303 9.17 -0.77 12.13
CA PRO A 303 9.83 -0.84 13.44
C PRO A 303 8.84 -0.82 14.60
N LEU A 304 7.62 -0.32 14.41
CA LEU A 304 6.60 -0.28 15.46
C LEU A 304 6.29 -1.65 16.08
N TYR A 305 6.46 -2.76 15.35
CA TYR A 305 6.18 -4.09 15.88
C TYR A 305 7.32 -4.67 16.73
N VAL A 306 8.53 -4.14 16.66
CA VAL A 306 9.67 -4.66 17.43
C VAL A 306 9.44 -4.55 18.94
N PRO A 307 8.96 -3.44 19.51
CA PRO A 307 8.59 -3.38 20.93
C PRO A 307 7.55 -4.44 21.34
N LEU A 308 6.54 -4.70 20.51
CA LEU A 308 5.53 -5.74 20.78
C LEU A 308 6.18 -7.13 20.87
N LEU A 309 7.12 -7.41 19.97
CA LEU A 309 7.87 -8.66 19.93
C LEU A 309 8.82 -8.81 21.14
N LEU A 310 9.49 -7.73 21.53
CA LEU A 310 10.37 -7.72 22.71
C LEU A 310 9.58 -7.93 24.01
N LEU A 311 8.45 -7.25 24.18
CA LEU A 311 7.55 -7.45 25.32
C LEU A 311 7.01 -8.88 25.36
N THR A 312 6.63 -9.43 24.21
CA THR A 312 6.20 -10.82 24.09
C THR A 312 7.31 -11.80 24.48
N ALA A 313 8.52 -11.59 23.98
CA ALA A 313 9.68 -12.40 24.34
C ALA A 313 9.95 -12.34 25.84
N ALA A 314 9.85 -11.16 26.46
CA ALA A 314 10.00 -10.97 27.90
C ALA A 314 8.93 -11.76 28.69
N VAL A 315 7.66 -11.72 28.27
CA VAL A 315 6.56 -12.49 28.89
C VAL A 315 6.81 -13.99 28.78
N VAL A 316 7.18 -14.49 27.59
CA VAL A 316 7.44 -15.93 27.36
C VAL A 316 8.66 -16.41 28.16
N LEU A 317 9.74 -15.62 28.19
CA LEU A 317 10.94 -15.94 28.97
C LEU A 317 10.67 -15.89 30.48
N GLY A 318 9.90 -14.89 30.95
CA GLY A 318 9.48 -14.76 32.34
C GLY A 318 8.63 -15.94 32.79
N TRP A 319 7.66 -16.36 31.97
CA TRP A 319 6.87 -17.57 32.22
C TRP A 319 7.75 -18.80 32.35
N ARG A 320 8.74 -18.96 31.45
CA ARG A 320 9.68 -20.08 31.51
C ARG A 320 10.57 -20.04 32.74
N ALA A 321 11.06 -18.87 33.12
CA ALA A 321 11.85 -18.69 34.35
C ALA A 321 11.04 -19.09 35.58
N LEU A 322 9.76 -18.72 35.64
CA LEU A 322 8.85 -19.14 36.72
C LEU A 322 8.63 -20.66 36.72
N ALA A 323 8.45 -21.28 35.56
CA ALA A 323 8.31 -22.74 35.44
C ALA A 323 9.58 -23.48 35.91
N VAL A 324 10.77 -22.98 35.54
CA VAL A 324 12.07 -23.51 35.99
C VAL A 324 12.21 -23.38 37.51
N ARG A 325 11.83 -22.22 38.08
CA ARG A 325 11.84 -22.00 39.53
C ARG A 325 10.91 -22.97 40.26
N ARG A 326 9.68 -23.15 39.77
CA ARG A 326 8.71 -24.11 40.34
C ARG A 326 9.20 -25.55 40.26
N ALA A 327 10.01 -25.89 39.26
CA ALA A 327 10.65 -27.19 39.13
C ALA A 327 11.92 -27.35 40.00
N GLY A 328 12.22 -26.40 40.91
CA GLY A 328 13.36 -26.47 41.83
C GLY A 328 14.72 -26.23 41.17
N ARG A 329 14.76 -25.73 39.93
CA ARG A 329 16.01 -25.50 39.17
C ARG A 329 16.48 -24.05 39.30
N SER A 330 17.79 -23.83 39.19
CA SER A 330 18.38 -22.48 39.24
C SER A 330 17.94 -21.62 38.05
N VAL A 331 17.26 -20.50 38.37
CA VAL A 331 16.86 -19.48 37.38
C VAL A 331 18.08 -18.74 36.84
N ALA A 332 19.07 -18.46 37.69
CA ALA A 332 20.28 -17.72 37.30
C ALA A 332 21.04 -18.42 36.16
N LEU A 333 21.17 -19.75 36.24
CA LEU A 333 21.84 -20.53 35.21
C LEU A 333 21.05 -20.53 33.88
N SER A 334 19.72 -20.55 33.97
CA SER A 334 18.83 -20.49 32.80
C SER A 334 18.82 -19.11 32.15
N ALA A 335 18.84 -18.04 32.96
CA ALA A 335 18.93 -16.67 32.49
C ALA A 335 20.27 -16.42 31.77
N LYS A 336 21.40 -16.85 32.35
CA LYS A 336 22.73 -16.72 31.71
C LYS A 336 22.79 -17.44 30.36
N ARG A 337 22.13 -18.60 30.23
CA ARG A 337 22.03 -19.35 28.96
C ARG A 337 21.14 -18.68 27.92
N ALA A 338 20.19 -17.83 28.32
CA ALA A 338 19.34 -17.07 27.41
C ALA A 338 19.98 -15.75 26.98
N LEU A 339 20.74 -15.09 27.86
CA LEU A 339 21.36 -13.80 27.59
C LEU A 339 22.36 -13.83 26.42
N VAL A 340 23.20 -14.86 26.31
CA VAL A 340 24.18 -14.97 25.22
C VAL A 340 23.52 -15.06 23.84
N PRO A 341 22.53 -15.95 23.60
CA PRO A 341 21.76 -15.96 22.36
C PRO A 341 21.04 -14.64 22.06
N ILE A 342 20.46 -13.98 23.07
CA ILE A 342 19.77 -12.69 22.89
C ILE A 342 20.76 -11.61 22.45
N ALA A 343 21.89 -11.49 23.13
CA ALA A 343 22.95 -10.55 22.75
C ALA A 343 23.48 -10.85 21.33
N GLY A 344 23.63 -12.13 20.98
CA GLY A 344 24.00 -12.55 19.64
C GLY A 344 22.96 -12.17 18.58
N ILE A 345 21.67 -12.34 18.86
CA ILE A 345 20.59 -11.91 17.97
C ILE A 345 20.65 -10.40 17.76
N VAL A 346 20.73 -9.61 18.84
CA VAL A 346 20.82 -8.14 18.76
C VAL A 346 22.03 -7.70 17.94
N ALA A 347 23.21 -8.24 18.22
CA ALA A 347 24.42 -7.91 17.47
C ALA A 347 24.29 -8.28 15.98
N MET A 348 23.75 -9.45 15.65
CA MET A 348 23.55 -9.85 14.25
C MET A 348 22.46 -9.03 13.56
N THR A 349 21.40 -8.63 14.27
CA THR A 349 20.35 -7.75 13.73
C THR A 349 20.95 -6.40 13.33
N ILE A 350 21.80 -5.82 14.18
CA ILE A 350 22.54 -4.59 13.88
C ILE A 350 23.49 -4.79 12.69
N LEU A 351 24.16 -5.95 12.58
CA LEU A 351 25.06 -6.21 11.45
C LEU A 351 24.31 -6.44 10.13
N PHE A 352 23.13 -7.04 10.15
CA PHE A 352 22.35 -7.28 8.94
C PHE A 352 21.75 -6.00 8.37
N ASP A 353 21.33 -5.07 9.22
CA ASP A 353 20.83 -3.78 8.78
C ASP A 353 21.23 -2.66 9.76
N ALA A 354 22.50 -2.26 9.67
CA ALA A 354 23.03 -1.17 10.49
C ALA A 354 22.32 0.15 10.19
N VAL A 355 21.95 0.37 8.92
CA VAL A 355 21.25 1.56 8.45
C VAL A 355 19.87 1.63 9.08
N GLY A 356 19.05 0.59 8.91
CA GLY A 356 17.72 0.51 9.53
C GLY A 356 17.79 0.64 11.05
N PHE A 357 18.73 -0.04 11.71
CA PHE A 357 18.90 0.11 13.16
C PHE A 357 19.18 1.56 13.59
N THR A 358 20.08 2.28 12.91
CA THR A 358 20.37 3.68 13.25
C THR A 358 19.18 4.61 13.02
N ARG A 359 18.43 4.40 11.94
CA ARG A 359 17.18 5.12 11.65
C ARG A 359 16.15 4.84 12.74
N ASP A 360 15.97 3.59 13.15
CA ASP A 360 14.98 3.22 14.15
C ASP A 360 15.29 3.76 15.55
N VAL A 361 16.56 3.85 15.94
CA VAL A 361 16.95 4.52 17.19
C VAL A 361 16.50 5.99 17.17
N SER A 362 16.67 6.68 16.04
CA SER A 362 16.19 8.05 15.84
C SER A 362 14.66 8.12 15.83
N TYR A 363 13.99 7.20 15.12
CA TYR A 363 12.54 7.07 15.08
C TYR A 363 11.93 6.91 16.49
N TYR A 364 12.43 5.96 17.29
CA TYR A 364 11.94 5.74 18.65
C TYR A 364 12.21 6.92 19.56
N ARG A 365 13.34 7.62 19.39
CA ARG A 365 13.60 8.86 20.12
C ARG A 365 12.57 9.93 19.79
N THR A 366 12.27 10.14 18.52
CA THR A 366 11.24 11.09 18.06
C THR A 366 9.84 10.69 18.56
N LEU A 367 9.55 9.39 18.62
CA LEU A 367 8.30 8.86 19.17
C LEU A 367 8.15 9.14 20.67
N LEU A 368 9.22 8.91 21.45
CA LEU A 368 9.28 9.19 22.90
C LEU A 368 9.19 10.69 23.20
N GLU A 369 9.73 11.53 22.32
CA GLU A 369 9.65 12.99 22.41
C GLU A 369 8.29 13.55 21.94
N ASN A 370 7.34 12.69 21.52
CA ASN A 370 6.03 13.07 20.95
C ASN A 370 6.11 14.00 19.73
N LYS A 371 7.21 13.94 18.97
CA LYS A 371 7.47 14.80 17.82
C LYS A 371 6.98 14.23 16.48
N LEU A 372 6.63 12.94 16.43
CA LEU A 372 6.03 12.33 15.24
C LEU A 372 4.55 12.75 15.12
N PRO A 373 4.15 13.48 14.06
CA PRO A 373 2.75 13.71 13.78
C PRO A 373 2.13 12.37 13.36
N LEU A 374 1.36 11.74 14.25
CA LEU A 374 0.55 10.60 13.87
C LEU A 374 -0.73 11.14 13.21
N PRO A 375 -1.07 10.72 11.98
CA PRO A 375 -2.32 11.11 11.36
C PRO A 375 -3.48 10.70 12.29
N ARG A 376 -4.27 11.70 12.69
CA ARG A 376 -5.45 11.53 13.55
C ARG A 376 -6.66 11.20 12.69
N LEU A 377 -6.59 10.11 11.94
CA LEU A 377 -7.79 9.56 11.31
C LEU A 377 -8.63 8.92 12.41
N ASN A 378 -9.80 9.49 12.68
CA ASN A 378 -10.76 8.90 13.62
C ASN A 378 -11.50 7.75 12.93
N PHE A 379 -10.85 6.60 12.79
CA PHE A 379 -11.54 5.34 12.56
C PHE A 379 -12.11 4.89 13.89
N ALA A 380 -13.38 5.17 14.21
CA ALA A 380 -13.91 4.72 15.49
C ALA A 380 -14.33 3.24 15.37
N LEU A 381 -13.41 2.27 15.53
CA LEU A 381 -13.78 0.85 15.66
C LEU A 381 -14.51 0.59 16.99
N PRO A 382 -15.82 0.29 16.99
CA PRO A 382 -16.52 0.02 18.25
C PRO A 382 -16.01 -1.28 18.92
N PRO A 383 -15.97 -1.38 20.26
CA PRO A 383 -15.46 -2.59 20.92
C PRO A 383 -16.20 -3.89 20.54
N ASP A 384 -17.49 -3.77 20.20
CA ASP A 384 -18.38 -4.87 19.84
C ASP A 384 -18.16 -5.41 18.42
N VAL A 385 -17.38 -4.73 17.57
CA VAL A 385 -17.10 -5.16 16.19
C VAL A 385 -15.73 -5.85 16.06
N LEU A 386 -14.83 -5.60 17.01
CA LEU A 386 -13.47 -6.12 17.03
C LEU A 386 -13.36 -7.64 16.92
N PRO A 387 -14.23 -8.46 17.56
CA PRO A 387 -14.19 -9.91 17.38
C PRO A 387 -14.41 -10.35 15.93
N GLY A 388 -15.36 -9.72 15.23
CA GLY A 388 -15.68 -10.03 13.84
C GLY A 388 -14.59 -9.59 12.87
N TRP A 389 -13.98 -8.42 13.11
CA TRP A 389 -12.87 -7.92 12.30
C TRP A 389 -11.62 -8.80 12.42
N VAL A 390 -11.19 -9.12 13.65
CA VAL A 390 -10.02 -10.00 13.90
C VAL A 390 -10.25 -11.43 13.40
N ALA A 391 -11.48 -11.93 13.50
CA ALA A 391 -11.87 -13.25 12.97
C ALA A 391 -12.10 -13.25 11.45
N GLN A 392 -12.05 -12.09 10.80
CA GLN A 392 -12.31 -11.89 9.36
C GLN A 392 -13.73 -12.28 8.93
N THR A 393 -14.70 -12.23 9.85
CA THR A 393 -16.11 -12.48 9.57
C THR A 393 -16.90 -11.20 9.35
N ARG A 394 -16.27 -10.04 9.53
CA ARG A 394 -16.77 -8.72 9.14
C ARG A 394 -15.74 -7.98 8.30
N GLU A 395 -16.23 -7.02 7.54
CA GLU A 395 -15.45 -6.08 6.73
C GLU A 395 -15.29 -4.73 7.46
N PHE A 396 -14.25 -3.96 7.13
CA PHE A 396 -13.91 -2.76 7.90
C PHE A 396 -14.76 -1.54 7.64
N TRP A 397 -15.07 -1.29 6.38
CA TRP A 397 -15.80 -0.11 5.94
C TRP A 397 -17.32 -0.19 6.20
N TYR A 398 -17.81 -1.29 6.79
CA TYR A 398 -19.20 -1.44 7.20
C TYR A 398 -19.32 -2.29 8.47
N MET A 399 -19.32 -1.60 9.61
CA MET A 399 -19.44 -2.22 10.92
C MET A 399 -20.58 -1.59 11.74
N PRO A 400 -21.87 -1.85 11.42
CA PRO A 400 -22.94 -1.46 12.32
C PRO A 400 -22.71 -2.08 13.70
N GLY A 401 -22.88 -1.28 14.76
CA GLY A 401 -22.84 -1.78 16.13
C GLY A 401 -23.90 -2.87 16.34
N LEU A 402 -23.61 -3.85 17.18
CA LEU A 402 -24.46 -5.04 17.39
C LEU A 402 -25.88 -4.68 17.85
N LEU A 403 -26.05 -3.57 18.56
CA LEU A 403 -27.37 -3.08 19.02
C LEU A 403 -28.28 -2.58 17.89
N HIS A 404 -27.70 -2.20 16.76
CA HIS A 404 -28.42 -1.69 15.58
C HIS A 404 -28.29 -2.64 14.38
N SER A 405 -27.81 -3.86 14.63
CA SER A 405 -27.51 -4.87 13.62
C SER A 405 -28.71 -5.79 13.39
N ASP A 406 -28.91 -6.21 12.15
CA ASP A 406 -29.84 -7.29 11.81
C ASP A 406 -29.28 -8.66 12.23
N PHE A 407 -30.10 -9.71 12.10
CA PHE A 407 -29.72 -11.07 12.51
C PHE A 407 -28.47 -11.57 11.77
N GLU A 408 -28.31 -11.24 10.49
CA GLU A 408 -27.13 -11.60 9.71
C GLU A 408 -25.87 -10.99 10.33
N GLN A 409 -25.90 -9.69 10.63
CA GLN A 409 -24.80 -8.95 11.24
C GLN A 409 -24.45 -9.48 12.65
N ILE A 410 -25.44 -9.91 13.43
CA ILE A 410 -25.21 -10.57 14.73
C ILE A 410 -24.51 -11.92 14.55
N VAL A 411 -24.95 -12.74 13.60
CA VAL A 411 -24.35 -14.05 13.33
C VAL A 411 -22.89 -13.90 12.92
N ILE A 412 -22.60 -13.03 11.95
CA ILE A 412 -21.24 -12.85 11.45
C ILE A 412 -20.35 -12.07 12.43
N GLY A 413 -20.91 -11.12 13.18
CA GLY A 413 -20.13 -10.25 14.06
C GLY A 413 -19.87 -10.82 15.44
N PHE A 414 -20.68 -11.76 15.90
CA PHE A 414 -20.60 -12.28 17.27
C PHE A 414 -20.62 -13.82 17.33
N VAL A 415 -21.62 -14.47 16.72
CA VAL A 415 -21.78 -15.94 16.84
C VAL A 415 -20.61 -16.69 16.19
N LEU A 416 -20.23 -16.34 14.96
CA LEU A 416 -19.12 -16.98 14.26
C LEU A 416 -17.77 -16.78 14.98
N PRO A 417 -17.39 -15.56 15.41
CA PRO A 417 -16.21 -15.36 16.25
C PRO A 417 -16.20 -16.22 17.51
N LEU A 418 -17.33 -16.37 18.22
CA LEU A 418 -17.42 -17.26 19.39
C LEU A 418 -17.14 -18.72 19.04
N ILE A 419 -17.65 -19.21 17.91
CA ILE A 419 -17.34 -20.55 17.40
C ILE A 419 -15.83 -20.68 17.12
N PHE A 420 -15.22 -19.65 16.51
CA PHE A 420 -13.79 -19.64 16.22
C PHE A 420 -12.96 -19.65 17.51
N PHE A 421 -13.35 -18.87 18.52
CA PHE A 421 -12.74 -18.94 19.85
C PHE A 421 -12.88 -20.34 20.48
N GLY A 422 -14.02 -21.01 20.28
CA GLY A 422 -14.20 -22.41 20.64
C GLY A 422 -13.14 -23.33 20.01
N PHE A 423 -12.86 -23.18 18.71
CA PHE A 423 -11.79 -23.90 18.04
C PHE A 423 -10.41 -23.57 18.64
N ILE A 424 -10.12 -22.29 18.88
CA ILE A 424 -8.85 -21.85 19.50
C ILE A 424 -8.63 -22.56 20.84
N VAL A 425 -9.64 -22.60 21.70
CA VAL A 425 -9.55 -23.27 23.01
C VAL A 425 -9.24 -24.77 22.84
N VAL A 426 -9.89 -25.45 21.90
CA VAL A 426 -9.61 -26.86 21.59
C VAL A 426 -8.17 -27.05 21.11
N GLY A 427 -7.68 -26.18 20.24
CA GLY A 427 -6.32 -26.22 19.69
C GLY A 427 -5.26 -26.01 20.77
N LEU A 428 -5.42 -24.99 21.62
CA LEU A 428 -4.48 -24.64 22.69
C LEU A 428 -4.34 -25.74 23.75
N ARG A 429 -5.41 -26.52 24.00
CA ARG A 429 -5.34 -27.69 24.90
C ARG A 429 -4.36 -28.75 24.41
N ARG A 430 -4.24 -28.94 23.08
CA ARG A 430 -3.33 -29.93 22.46
C ARG A 430 -1.96 -29.35 22.14
N HIS A 431 -1.92 -28.13 21.60
CA HIS A 431 -0.71 -27.48 21.07
C HIS A 431 -0.25 -26.34 21.99
N ARG A 432 0.18 -26.68 23.22
CA ARG A 432 0.57 -25.68 24.24
C ARG A 432 1.67 -24.71 23.81
N ALA A 433 2.51 -25.08 22.84
CA ALA A 433 3.52 -24.17 22.29
C ALA A 433 2.91 -22.92 21.63
N ALA A 434 1.67 -23.01 21.14
CA ALA A 434 0.95 -21.89 20.54
C ALA A 434 0.48 -20.84 21.58
N LEU A 435 0.63 -21.10 22.89
CA LEU A 435 0.42 -20.09 23.93
C LEU A 435 1.33 -18.87 23.79
N ALA A 436 2.48 -19.00 23.11
CA ALA A 436 3.32 -17.86 22.76
C ALA A 436 2.59 -16.85 21.85
N LEU A 437 1.71 -17.33 20.95
CA LEU A 437 0.89 -16.46 20.11
C LEU A 437 -0.20 -15.76 20.92
N VAL A 438 -0.74 -16.42 21.95
CA VAL A 438 -1.69 -15.80 22.89
C VAL A 438 -1.01 -14.71 23.71
N ALA A 439 0.25 -14.93 24.11
CA ALA A 439 1.04 -13.88 24.78
C ALA A 439 1.25 -12.67 23.88
N LEU A 440 1.56 -12.88 22.59
CA LEU A 440 1.66 -11.79 21.62
C LEU A 440 0.33 -11.04 21.47
N ALA A 441 -0.78 -11.78 21.34
CA ALA A 441 -2.12 -11.19 21.24
C ALA A 441 -2.47 -10.34 22.48
N ALA A 442 -2.14 -10.81 23.68
CA ALA A 442 -2.34 -10.06 24.91
C ALA A 442 -1.50 -8.78 24.98
N VAL A 443 -0.22 -8.85 24.57
CA VAL A 443 0.65 -7.66 24.48
C VAL A 443 0.10 -6.65 23.48
N CYS A 444 -0.35 -7.10 22.30
CA CYS A 444 -0.97 -6.25 21.28
C CYS A 444 -2.20 -5.52 21.85
N GLY A 445 -3.08 -6.26 22.55
CA GLY A 445 -4.26 -5.66 23.21
C GLY A 445 -3.90 -4.64 24.28
N LEU A 446 -2.91 -4.93 25.14
CA LEU A 446 -2.46 -3.99 26.17
C LEU A 446 -1.85 -2.72 25.57
N VAL A 447 -1.02 -2.86 24.53
CA VAL A 447 -0.40 -1.70 23.86
C VAL A 447 -1.42 -0.90 23.05
N ALA A 448 -2.43 -1.56 22.47
CA ALA A 448 -3.55 -0.88 21.83
C ALA A 448 -4.32 -0.01 22.83
N ILE A 449 -4.68 -0.57 23.99
CA ILE A 449 -5.34 0.16 25.09
C ILE A 449 -4.46 1.35 25.55
N TYR A 450 -3.18 1.11 25.78
CA TYR A 450 -2.25 2.17 26.17
C TYR A 450 -2.16 3.27 25.11
N SER A 451 -2.05 2.91 23.82
CA SER A 451 -1.94 3.86 22.71
C SER A 451 -3.21 4.68 22.53
N TYR A 452 -4.38 4.08 22.74
CA TYR A 452 -5.67 4.77 22.75
C TYR A 452 -5.69 5.87 23.81
N TYR A 453 -5.43 5.52 25.08
CA TYR A 453 -5.54 6.48 26.18
C TYR A 453 -4.42 7.51 26.21
N SER A 454 -3.18 7.11 25.88
CA SER A 454 -2.02 8.03 25.91
C SER A 454 -2.02 9.07 24.79
N ARG A 455 -2.84 8.88 23.74
CA ARG A 455 -2.92 9.75 22.56
C ARG A 455 -4.32 10.34 22.36
N GLU A 456 -4.93 10.81 23.44
CA GLU A 456 -6.21 11.54 23.37
C GLU A 456 -7.34 10.74 22.67
N ALA A 457 -7.47 9.45 23.00
CA ALA A 457 -8.44 8.55 22.36
C ALA A 457 -8.21 8.32 20.85
N CYS A 458 -6.95 8.34 20.39
CA CYS A 458 -6.58 8.00 19.02
C CYS A 458 -6.93 6.53 18.71
N THR A 459 -8.01 6.33 17.98
CA THR A 459 -8.51 5.00 17.62
C THR A 459 -7.60 4.32 16.59
N TYR A 460 -7.18 5.02 15.53
CA TYR A 460 -6.18 4.53 14.57
C TYR A 460 -4.92 3.99 15.24
N CYS A 461 -4.44 4.66 16.30
CA CYS A 461 -3.29 4.22 17.07
C CYS A 461 -3.53 2.87 17.77
N ALA A 462 -4.75 2.62 18.26
CA ALA A 462 -5.12 1.35 18.87
C ALA A 462 -5.21 0.24 17.82
N GLU A 463 -5.88 0.51 16.69
CA GLU A 463 -6.13 -0.43 15.60
C GLU A 463 -4.84 -0.98 15.00
N ARG A 464 -3.89 -0.09 14.74
CA ARG A 464 -2.56 -0.43 14.21
C ARG A 464 -1.81 -1.45 15.08
N ASN A 465 -2.00 -1.39 16.41
CA ASN A 465 -1.42 -2.34 17.36
C ASN A 465 -2.20 -3.65 17.46
N LEU A 466 -3.46 -3.69 16.99
CA LEU A 466 -4.31 -4.89 16.97
C LEU A 466 -4.16 -5.72 15.70
N LEU A 467 -3.60 -5.16 14.62
CA LEU A 467 -3.42 -5.86 13.35
C LEU A 467 -2.74 -7.25 13.48
N PRO A 468 -1.73 -7.48 14.35
CA PRO A 468 -1.14 -8.80 14.57
C PRO A 468 -2.14 -9.90 15.00
N LEU A 469 -3.31 -9.53 15.51
CA LEU A 469 -4.32 -10.50 15.95
C LEU A 469 -4.90 -11.33 14.81
N ALA A 470 -5.01 -10.78 13.59
CA ALA A 470 -5.56 -11.51 12.44
C ALA A 470 -4.73 -12.74 12.04
N PRO A 471 -3.41 -12.65 11.77
CA PRO A 471 -2.60 -13.84 11.47
C PRO A 471 -2.51 -14.81 12.65
N ILE A 472 -2.52 -14.31 13.89
CA ILE A 472 -2.55 -15.15 15.10
C ILE A 472 -3.85 -15.97 15.16
N THR A 473 -4.98 -15.32 14.93
CA THR A 473 -6.31 -15.95 14.96
C THR A 473 -6.42 -17.02 13.88
N ALA A 474 -5.95 -16.74 12.66
CA ALA A 474 -5.92 -17.71 11.56
C ALA A 474 -5.14 -18.99 11.93
N VAL A 475 -3.94 -18.86 12.52
CA VAL A 475 -3.17 -20.01 13.00
C VAL A 475 -3.93 -20.75 14.11
N LEU A 476 -4.39 -20.05 15.15
CA LEU A 476 -4.99 -20.68 16.33
C LEU A 476 -6.30 -21.42 16.00
N VAL A 477 -7.14 -20.85 15.13
CA VAL A 477 -8.37 -21.50 14.63
C VAL A 477 -8.02 -22.79 13.88
N ALA A 478 -7.03 -22.73 12.97
CA ALA A 478 -6.61 -23.89 12.19
C ALA A 478 -6.00 -25.02 13.04
N LEU A 479 -5.32 -24.68 14.15
CA LEU A 479 -4.87 -25.67 15.13
C LEU A 479 -6.05 -26.38 15.79
N GLY A 480 -7.08 -25.64 16.20
CA GLY A 480 -8.32 -26.21 16.74
C GLY A 480 -9.01 -27.19 15.79
N LEU A 481 -9.20 -26.75 14.55
CA LEU A 481 -9.80 -27.58 13.50
C LEU A 481 -8.95 -28.83 13.21
N SER A 482 -7.62 -28.72 13.24
CA SER A 482 -6.75 -29.88 13.02
C SER A 482 -6.92 -30.96 14.11
N VAL A 483 -7.14 -30.55 15.36
CA VAL A 483 -7.39 -31.46 16.48
C VAL A 483 -8.73 -32.17 16.32
N LEU A 484 -9.78 -31.45 15.92
CA LEU A 484 -11.09 -32.03 15.66
C LEU A 484 -11.05 -33.01 14.48
N TRP A 485 -10.35 -32.64 13.41
CA TRP A 485 -10.20 -33.47 12.22
C TRP A 485 -9.45 -34.78 12.48
N THR A 486 -8.45 -34.76 13.37
CA THR A 486 -7.60 -35.92 13.67
C THR A 486 -8.12 -36.81 14.80
N ARG A 487 -9.19 -36.40 15.49
CA ARG A 487 -9.80 -37.22 16.56
C ARG A 487 -10.38 -38.54 16.03
N THR A 488 -10.41 -39.56 16.89
CA THR A 488 -10.89 -40.91 16.55
C THR A 488 -12.42 -40.99 16.39
N GLY A 489 -13.19 -40.18 17.12
CA GLY A 489 -14.65 -40.17 17.05
C GLY A 489 -15.21 -39.52 15.78
N ARG A 490 -16.20 -40.17 15.14
CA ARG A 490 -16.86 -39.66 13.91
C ARG A 490 -17.44 -38.26 14.09
N VAL A 491 -18.11 -38.00 15.22
CA VAL A 491 -18.73 -36.69 15.52
C VAL A 491 -17.69 -35.57 15.54
N ALA A 492 -16.51 -35.81 16.13
CA ALA A 492 -15.44 -34.80 16.18
C ALA A 492 -14.88 -34.49 14.79
N ARG A 493 -14.73 -35.50 13.92
CA ARG A 493 -14.28 -35.30 12.53
C ARG A 493 -15.30 -34.53 11.71
N ILE A 494 -16.58 -34.88 11.85
CA ILE A 494 -17.68 -34.17 11.19
C ILE A 494 -17.71 -32.70 11.66
N ALA A 495 -17.59 -32.46 12.97
CA ALA A 495 -17.50 -31.10 13.52
C ALA A 495 -16.28 -30.33 13.00
N GLY A 496 -15.12 -31.00 12.86
CA GLY A 496 -13.93 -30.41 12.24
C GLY A 496 -14.16 -30.06 10.77
N ALA A 497 -14.83 -30.92 10.01
CA ALA A 497 -15.14 -30.67 8.60
C ALA A 497 -16.16 -29.55 8.40
N ILE A 498 -17.22 -29.53 9.20
CA ILE A 498 -18.19 -28.44 9.24
C ILE A 498 -17.47 -27.14 9.64
N GLY A 499 -16.57 -27.16 10.61
CA GLY A 499 -15.79 -26.00 11.03
C GLY A 499 -14.90 -25.44 9.92
N VAL A 500 -14.21 -26.30 9.16
CA VAL A 500 -13.43 -25.88 7.97
C VAL A 500 -14.33 -25.23 6.93
N LEU A 501 -15.47 -25.85 6.60
CA LEU A 501 -16.44 -25.31 5.66
C LEU A 501 -17.00 -23.96 6.13
N LEU A 502 -17.32 -23.85 7.42
CA LEU A 502 -17.85 -22.64 8.02
C LEU A 502 -16.86 -21.47 7.91
N VAL A 503 -15.58 -21.70 8.25
CA VAL A 503 -14.54 -20.68 8.09
C VAL A 503 -14.39 -20.29 6.62
N ALA A 504 -14.29 -21.26 5.72
CA ALA A 504 -14.10 -20.99 4.29
C ALA A 504 -15.26 -20.19 3.68
N VAL A 505 -16.51 -20.54 4.01
CA VAL A 505 -17.70 -19.83 3.52
C VAL A 505 -17.83 -18.44 4.15
N ALA A 506 -17.64 -18.32 5.47
CA ALA A 506 -17.77 -17.04 6.16
C ALA A 506 -16.72 -16.02 5.69
N VAL A 507 -15.45 -16.43 5.66
CA VAL A 507 -14.35 -15.58 5.19
C VAL A 507 -14.51 -15.32 3.69
N GLY A 508 -14.83 -16.34 2.89
CA GLY A 508 -14.98 -16.21 1.44
C GLY A 508 -16.10 -15.28 1.00
N GLU A 509 -17.27 -15.33 1.64
CA GLU A 509 -18.39 -14.42 1.31
C GLU A 509 -18.07 -12.97 1.71
N ARG A 510 -17.35 -12.76 2.82
CA ARG A 510 -16.91 -11.42 3.24
C ARG A 510 -15.80 -10.88 2.35
N THR A 511 -14.84 -11.70 1.95
CA THR A 511 -13.87 -11.38 0.90
C THR A 511 -14.59 -10.93 -0.38
N ARG A 512 -15.60 -11.68 -0.83
CA ARG A 512 -16.36 -11.34 -2.03
C ARG A 512 -17.10 -10.00 -1.90
N THR A 513 -17.67 -9.73 -0.73
CA THR A 513 -18.38 -8.46 -0.47
C THR A 513 -17.41 -7.29 -0.50
N GLU A 514 -16.26 -7.42 0.17
CA GLU A 514 -15.22 -6.39 0.23
C GLU A 514 -14.63 -6.11 -1.17
N LEU A 515 -14.34 -7.15 -1.96
CA LEU A 515 -13.88 -7.00 -3.35
C LEU A 515 -14.88 -6.28 -4.24
N ARG A 516 -16.17 -6.60 -4.13
CA ARG A 516 -17.22 -5.92 -4.90
C ARG A 516 -17.33 -4.45 -4.55
N ARG A 517 -17.13 -4.10 -3.29
CA ARG A 517 -17.15 -2.72 -2.83
C ARG A 517 -15.94 -1.96 -3.34
N PHE A 518 -14.74 -2.51 -3.20
CA PHE A 518 -13.53 -1.89 -3.71
C PHE A 518 -13.59 -1.68 -5.23
N SER A 519 -13.97 -2.72 -5.98
CA SER A 519 -14.10 -2.65 -7.45
C SER A 519 -15.03 -1.51 -7.92
N ARG A 520 -16.05 -1.15 -7.11
CA ARG A 520 -17.01 -0.09 -7.44
C ARG A 520 -16.68 1.26 -6.78
N GLY A 521 -16.04 1.24 -5.62
CA GLY A 521 -15.87 2.37 -4.73
C GLY A 521 -14.47 2.98 -4.71
N SER A 522 -13.55 2.45 -5.53
CA SER A 522 -12.15 2.88 -5.55
C SER A 522 -11.72 3.49 -6.87
N TYR A 523 -10.63 4.24 -6.79
CA TYR A 523 -9.86 4.66 -7.95
C TYR A 523 -8.90 3.54 -8.36
N PHE A 524 -8.80 3.31 -9.66
CA PHE A 524 -7.84 2.42 -10.27
C PHE A 524 -7.03 3.28 -11.24
N LEU A 525 -5.70 3.23 -11.17
CA LEU A 525 -4.87 3.96 -12.13
C LEU A 525 -5.20 3.50 -13.55
N ASP A 526 -5.86 4.39 -14.30
CA ASP A 526 -6.58 4.04 -15.51
C ASP A 526 -5.65 3.58 -16.64
N SER A 527 -6.07 2.52 -17.33
CA SER A 527 -5.49 2.08 -18.60
C SER A 527 -5.47 3.19 -19.66
N ALA A 528 -6.45 4.11 -19.64
CA ALA A 528 -6.53 5.27 -20.52
C ALA A 528 -5.32 6.19 -20.34
N ASN A 529 -4.90 6.47 -19.10
CA ASN A 529 -3.69 7.26 -18.81
C ASN A 529 -2.45 6.62 -19.45
N ARG A 530 -2.29 5.29 -19.27
CA ARG A 530 -1.17 4.55 -19.86
C ARG A 530 -1.22 4.54 -21.39
N PHE A 531 -2.41 4.36 -21.96
CA PHE A 531 -2.62 4.36 -23.40
C PHE A 531 -2.20 5.69 -24.02
N VAL A 532 -2.70 6.82 -23.50
CA VAL A 532 -2.35 8.13 -24.07
C VAL A 532 -0.88 8.47 -23.86
N LEU A 533 -0.29 8.14 -22.68
CA LEU A 533 1.13 8.35 -22.41
C LEU A 533 2.04 7.44 -23.25
N SER A 534 1.56 6.28 -23.72
CA SER A 534 2.31 5.46 -24.67
C SER A 534 2.51 6.15 -26.03
N ARG A 535 1.71 7.18 -26.34
CA ARG A 535 1.80 8.00 -27.55
C ARG A 535 2.59 9.28 -27.35
N LEU A 536 3.14 9.50 -26.15
CA LEU A 536 4.01 10.63 -25.88
C LEU A 536 5.24 10.58 -26.80
N PRO A 537 5.49 11.63 -27.59
CA PRO A 537 6.70 11.70 -28.40
C PRO A 537 7.95 11.65 -27.52
N ARG A 538 8.98 10.96 -28.00
CA ARG A 538 10.31 11.01 -27.34
C ARG A 538 10.81 12.45 -27.38
N GLY A 539 11.23 12.96 -26.24
CA GLY A 539 11.71 14.34 -26.14
C GLY A 539 12.08 14.72 -24.72
N THR A 540 12.54 15.97 -24.56
CA THR A 540 12.93 16.53 -23.27
C THR A 540 11.98 17.55 -22.68
N SER A 541 10.86 17.79 -23.34
CA SER A 541 9.92 18.81 -22.91
C SER A 541 9.07 18.37 -21.71
N PRO A 542 8.75 19.29 -20.79
CA PRO A 542 7.85 19.00 -19.68
C PRO A 542 6.42 18.65 -20.11
N ILE A 543 5.76 17.85 -19.26
CA ILE A 543 4.37 17.41 -19.44
C ILE A 543 3.54 17.96 -18.29
N HIS A 544 2.50 18.72 -18.59
CA HIS A 544 1.59 19.23 -17.58
C HIS A 544 0.46 18.24 -17.27
N VAL A 545 0.20 18.01 -15.99
CA VAL A 545 -0.95 17.23 -15.51
C VAL A 545 -2.09 18.19 -15.21
N GLU A 546 -3.21 18.05 -15.93
CA GLU A 546 -4.34 18.98 -15.92
C GLU A 546 -5.65 18.28 -15.55
N GLY A 547 -6.41 18.86 -14.60
CA GLY A 547 -7.78 18.46 -14.29
C GLY A 547 -7.94 17.22 -13.39
N PHE A 548 -6.88 16.48 -13.07
CA PHE A 548 -6.98 15.29 -12.21
C PHE A 548 -7.29 15.62 -10.73
N ALA A 549 -6.88 16.81 -10.27
CA ALA A 549 -7.24 17.33 -8.94
C ALA A 549 -8.71 17.79 -8.82
N ALA A 550 -9.48 17.79 -9.91
CA ALA A 550 -10.91 18.13 -9.89
C ALA A 550 -11.81 16.88 -9.69
N SER A 551 -11.20 15.70 -9.54
CA SER A 551 -11.89 14.42 -9.41
C SER A 551 -12.51 14.23 -8.02
N GLU A 552 -13.58 13.44 -7.92
CA GLU A 552 -14.11 12.98 -6.63
C GLU A 552 -13.10 12.08 -5.87
N TYR A 553 -12.14 11.50 -6.59
CA TYR A 553 -11.02 10.71 -6.06
C TYR A 553 -9.68 11.44 -6.18
N ALA A 554 -9.69 12.79 -6.21
CA ALA A 554 -8.49 13.60 -6.45
C ALA A 554 -7.30 13.24 -5.54
N ALA A 555 -7.57 12.90 -4.27
CA ALA A 555 -6.60 12.41 -3.30
C ALA A 555 -5.79 11.19 -3.77
N ALA A 556 -6.38 10.28 -4.56
CA ALA A 556 -5.66 9.15 -5.13
C ALA A 556 -5.27 9.39 -6.60
N GLU A 557 -6.16 9.99 -7.39
CA GLU A 557 -6.00 10.12 -8.85
C GLU A 557 -4.85 11.07 -9.23
N GLN A 558 -4.79 12.28 -8.67
CA GLN A 558 -3.78 13.26 -9.04
C GLN A 558 -2.35 12.80 -8.65
N PRO A 559 -2.08 12.26 -7.45
CA PRO A 559 -0.75 11.77 -7.10
C PRO A 559 -0.32 10.56 -7.95
N LEU A 560 -1.20 9.58 -8.16
CA LEU A 560 -0.86 8.39 -8.95
C LEU A 560 -0.61 8.72 -10.43
N VAL A 561 -1.39 9.65 -11.01
CA VAL A 561 -1.15 10.16 -12.36
C VAL A 561 0.15 10.98 -12.40
N TYR A 562 0.42 11.79 -11.38
CA TYR A 562 1.71 12.51 -11.26
C TYR A 562 2.89 11.51 -11.34
N HIS A 563 2.88 10.44 -10.53
CA HIS A 563 3.95 9.45 -10.52
C HIS A 563 4.07 8.70 -11.85
N LEU A 564 2.94 8.29 -12.46
CA LEU A 564 2.95 7.65 -13.78
C LEU A 564 3.58 8.56 -14.85
N VAL A 565 3.25 9.85 -14.85
CA VAL A 565 3.88 10.79 -15.79
C VAL A 565 5.34 11.01 -15.42
N ASN A 566 5.69 11.02 -14.14
CA ASN A 566 7.06 11.21 -13.68
C ASN A 566 7.99 10.07 -14.12
N GLU A 567 7.54 8.82 -14.02
CA GLU A 567 8.24 7.63 -14.55
C GLU A 567 8.52 7.74 -16.05
N ARG A 568 7.53 8.21 -16.83
CA ARG A 568 7.64 8.35 -18.29
C ARG A 568 8.43 9.58 -18.72
N ALA A 569 8.40 10.62 -17.91
CA ALA A 569 9.01 11.91 -18.21
C ALA A 569 10.36 12.12 -17.52
N HIS A 570 10.80 11.22 -16.64
CA HIS A 570 12.06 11.29 -15.87
C HIS A 570 12.22 12.62 -15.10
N GLY A 571 11.32 12.92 -14.16
CA GLY A 571 11.40 14.16 -13.36
C GLY A 571 10.83 15.41 -14.05
N ARG A 572 10.26 15.27 -15.26
CA ARG A 572 9.83 16.41 -16.09
C ARG A 572 8.32 16.66 -16.08
N VAL A 573 7.63 16.21 -15.05
CA VAL A 573 6.24 16.61 -14.79
C VAL A 573 6.14 18.09 -14.43
N SER A 574 5.06 18.73 -14.88
CA SER A 574 4.60 20.04 -14.45
C SER A 574 3.24 19.87 -13.77
N ILE A 575 3.07 20.40 -12.58
CA ILE A 575 1.82 20.30 -11.82
C ILE A 575 1.47 21.63 -11.15
N SER A 576 0.18 21.92 -11.03
CA SER A 576 -0.31 23.05 -10.25
C SER A 576 -0.67 22.61 -8.84
N LEU A 577 -0.15 23.30 -7.83
CA LEU A 577 -0.52 23.13 -6.43
C LEU A 577 -1.43 24.25 -5.91
N ALA A 578 -2.11 25.00 -6.78
CA ALA A 578 -2.87 26.19 -6.35
C ALA A 578 -4.31 25.94 -5.91
N SER A 579 -4.77 24.69 -5.93
CA SER A 579 -6.09 24.31 -5.44
C SER A 579 -6.05 22.91 -4.88
N ASP A 580 -6.66 22.73 -3.73
CA ASP A 580 -6.76 21.44 -3.06
C ASP A 580 -8.21 20.92 -3.13
N LEU A 581 -8.78 20.93 -4.34
CA LEU A 581 -10.10 20.32 -4.54
C LEU A 581 -9.95 18.81 -4.29
N GLY A 582 -10.78 18.26 -3.41
CA GLY A 582 -10.70 16.84 -3.05
C GLY A 582 -9.41 16.42 -2.35
N ASN A 583 -8.69 17.33 -1.67
CA ASN A 583 -7.49 17.06 -0.87
C ASN A 583 -6.30 16.42 -1.64
N ALA A 584 -6.22 16.62 -2.95
CA ALA A 584 -5.16 16.08 -3.82
C ALA A 584 -3.73 16.52 -3.42
N ILE A 585 -3.57 17.75 -2.95
CA ILE A 585 -2.28 18.34 -2.56
C ILE A 585 -1.79 17.76 -1.25
N GLN A 586 -2.69 17.35 -0.36
CA GLN A 586 -2.34 16.71 0.91
C GLN A 586 -1.38 15.53 0.71
N TYR A 587 -1.59 14.77 -0.36
CA TYR A 587 -0.82 13.57 -0.70
C TYR A 587 0.45 13.87 -1.53
N LEU A 588 0.58 15.07 -2.09
CA LEU A 588 1.75 15.46 -2.89
C LEU A 588 2.74 16.40 -2.18
N ASP A 589 2.25 17.30 -1.33
CA ASP A 589 3.04 18.38 -0.71
C ASP A 589 2.61 18.70 0.74
N GLY A 590 1.73 17.88 1.34
CA GLY A 590 1.38 17.99 2.76
C GLY A 590 0.26 18.98 3.11
N GLY A 591 -0.50 19.47 2.13
CA GLY A 591 -1.91 19.87 2.36
C GLY A 591 -2.25 21.35 2.39
N ALA A 592 -1.41 22.23 1.83
CA ALA A 592 -1.78 23.63 1.62
C ALA A 592 -1.67 24.02 0.15
N PRO A 593 -2.69 24.66 -0.45
CA PRO A 593 -2.56 25.28 -1.76
C PRO A 593 -1.40 26.27 -1.80
N LEU A 594 -0.48 26.10 -2.76
CA LEU A 594 0.69 26.93 -2.96
C LEU A 594 0.63 27.69 -4.27
N ARG A 595 1.33 28.84 -4.30
CA ARG A 595 1.60 29.53 -5.57
C ARG A 595 2.55 28.68 -6.43
N PRO A 596 2.52 28.81 -7.77
CA PRO A 596 3.42 28.09 -8.66
C PRO A 596 4.88 28.23 -8.24
N GLY A 597 5.56 27.09 -8.12
CA GLY A 597 6.98 26.99 -7.83
C GLY A 597 7.74 26.17 -8.87
N PRO A 598 8.89 25.60 -8.50
CA PRO A 598 9.70 24.79 -9.41
C PRO A 598 8.97 23.53 -9.91
N GLU A 599 7.94 23.05 -9.21
CA GLU A 599 7.07 21.96 -9.62
C GLU A 599 6.17 22.32 -10.82
N PHE A 600 5.92 23.61 -11.05
CA PHE A 600 5.14 24.11 -12.18
C PHE A 600 6.06 24.66 -13.26
N LYS A 601 6.07 24.01 -14.43
CA LYS A 601 6.95 24.36 -15.56
C LYS A 601 6.14 25.09 -16.63
N PRO A 602 6.04 26.44 -16.63
CA PRO A 602 5.08 27.20 -17.46
C PRO A 602 5.30 27.09 -18.97
N PHE A 603 6.44 26.54 -19.40
CA PHE A 603 6.78 26.27 -20.79
C PHE A 603 6.64 24.78 -21.15
N TYR A 604 5.72 24.06 -20.50
CA TYR A 604 5.39 22.69 -20.89
C TYR A 604 4.96 22.64 -22.36
N GLN A 605 5.34 21.54 -23.04
CA GLN A 605 5.02 21.30 -24.45
C GLN A 605 3.81 20.38 -24.60
N TYR A 606 3.62 19.47 -23.63
CA TYR A 606 2.58 18.47 -23.65
C TYR A 606 1.67 18.65 -22.44
N VAL A 607 0.40 18.31 -22.60
CA VAL A 607 -0.59 18.31 -21.52
C VAL A 607 -1.26 16.96 -21.51
N LEU A 608 -1.16 16.25 -20.38
CA LEU A 608 -2.03 15.14 -20.05
C LEU A 608 -3.22 15.73 -19.31
N THR A 609 -4.41 15.63 -19.89
CA THR A 609 -5.60 16.28 -19.36
C THR A 609 -6.73 15.29 -19.10
N ARG A 610 -7.40 15.47 -17.97
CA ARG A 610 -8.67 14.82 -17.63
C ARG A 610 -9.88 15.49 -18.32
N LEU A 611 -9.63 16.59 -19.04
CA LEU A 611 -10.62 17.41 -19.74
C LEU A 611 -10.61 17.15 -21.26
N GLY A 612 -10.51 15.88 -21.67
CA GLY A 612 -10.33 15.51 -23.08
C GLY A 612 -11.49 15.89 -24.02
N GLY A 613 -12.64 16.30 -23.48
CA GLY A 613 -13.79 16.83 -24.22
C GLY A 613 -13.82 18.35 -24.39
N VAL A 614 -12.97 19.07 -23.66
CA VAL A 614 -12.90 20.53 -23.73
C VAL A 614 -12.07 20.94 -24.94
N SER A 615 -12.65 21.73 -25.83
CA SER A 615 -11.95 22.27 -27.00
C SER A 615 -10.86 23.26 -26.57
N THR A 616 -9.64 23.06 -27.06
CA THR A 616 -8.47 23.92 -26.79
C THR A 616 -7.76 24.34 -28.08
N ASP A 617 -6.77 25.25 -27.99
CA ASP A 617 -5.87 25.57 -29.11
C ASP A 617 -4.78 24.49 -29.34
N ARG A 618 -4.75 23.44 -28.52
CA ARG A 618 -3.71 22.42 -28.54
C ARG A 618 -4.01 21.38 -29.63
N GLN A 619 -2.96 20.72 -30.10
CA GLN A 619 -3.07 19.61 -31.04
C GLN A 619 -3.27 18.32 -30.26
N LEU A 620 -4.39 17.63 -30.48
CA LEU A 620 -4.62 16.30 -29.93
C LEU A 620 -3.60 15.30 -30.50
N ILE A 621 -2.88 14.58 -29.63
CA ILE A 621 -1.99 13.47 -30.00
C ILE A 621 -2.74 12.14 -29.87
N ALA A 622 -3.39 11.94 -28.73
CA ALA A 622 -4.12 10.72 -28.42
C ALA A 622 -5.25 11.02 -27.43
N ARG A 623 -6.35 10.29 -27.55
CA ARG A 623 -7.49 10.34 -26.63
C ARG A 623 -7.95 8.93 -26.30
N SER A 624 -8.33 8.71 -25.05
CA SER A 624 -9.02 7.51 -24.58
C SER A 624 -10.10 7.97 -23.61
N GLY A 625 -11.36 7.86 -24.04
CA GLY A 625 -12.50 8.39 -23.30
C GLY A 625 -12.33 9.87 -22.94
N GLY A 626 -12.46 10.18 -21.65
CA GLY A 626 -12.34 11.56 -21.15
C GLY A 626 -10.90 12.01 -20.89
N ILE A 627 -9.89 11.18 -21.17
CA ILE A 627 -8.48 11.51 -20.97
C ILE A 627 -7.81 11.77 -22.33
N ALA A 628 -7.02 12.84 -22.43
CA ALA A 628 -6.31 13.21 -23.64
C ALA A 628 -4.85 13.58 -23.38
N LEU A 629 -3.99 13.26 -24.35
CA LEU A 629 -2.66 13.81 -24.48
C LEU A 629 -2.66 14.83 -25.62
N GLU A 630 -2.31 16.06 -25.29
CA GLU A 630 -2.31 17.19 -26.21
C GLU A 630 -0.92 17.82 -26.31
N ARG A 631 -0.63 18.43 -27.45
CA ARG A 631 0.58 19.21 -27.70
C ARG A 631 0.22 20.68 -27.85
N ARG A 632 0.88 21.52 -27.06
CA ARG A 632 0.84 22.96 -27.21
C ARG A 632 1.38 23.38 -28.59
N THR A 633 0.59 24.16 -29.33
CA THR A 633 0.91 24.66 -30.68
C THR A 633 1.30 26.14 -30.70
N ARG A 634 1.04 26.87 -29.61
CA ARG A 634 1.26 28.32 -29.49
C ARG A 634 2.10 28.69 -28.26
N PRO A 635 2.78 29.86 -28.26
CA PRO A 635 3.56 30.32 -27.12
C PRO A 635 2.76 30.63 -25.86
N LEU A 636 1.44 30.82 -25.94
CA LEU A 636 0.53 30.93 -24.79
C LEU A 636 -0.37 29.69 -24.71
N ASP A 637 -0.74 29.32 -23.48
CA ASP A 637 -1.71 28.27 -23.20
C ASP A 637 -2.54 28.63 -21.96
N VAL A 638 -3.73 28.05 -21.84
CA VAL A 638 -4.62 28.20 -20.68
C VAL A 638 -4.83 26.84 -20.03
N THR A 639 -4.75 26.78 -18.71
CA THR A 639 -5.01 25.56 -17.95
C THR A 639 -5.80 25.88 -16.68
N PRO A 640 -6.87 25.13 -16.36
CA PRO A 640 -7.63 25.33 -15.14
C PRO A 640 -6.85 24.80 -13.94
N TYR A 641 -6.98 25.49 -12.82
CA TYR A 641 -6.44 24.99 -11.55
C TYR A 641 -7.46 24.99 -10.42
N ALA A 642 -8.61 25.66 -10.51
CA ALA A 642 -9.65 25.64 -9.48
C ALA A 642 -11.06 25.86 -10.05
N GLY A 643 -12.08 25.43 -9.32
CA GLY A 643 -13.51 25.69 -9.59
C GLY A 643 -14.18 24.73 -10.59
N LEU A 644 -13.54 23.60 -10.92
CA LEU A 644 -14.10 22.54 -11.75
C LEU A 644 -14.25 21.24 -10.95
N ALA A 645 -15.24 20.43 -11.32
CA ALA A 645 -15.37 19.02 -10.99
C ALA A 645 -15.20 18.18 -12.25
N VAL A 646 -14.62 17.00 -12.12
CA VAL A 646 -14.66 15.94 -13.15
C VAL A 646 -15.08 14.63 -12.47
N SER A 647 -15.77 13.77 -13.21
CA SER A 647 -16.04 12.40 -12.75
C SER A 647 -14.87 11.47 -13.12
N LEU A 648 -14.91 10.20 -12.75
CA LEU A 648 -13.95 9.20 -13.25
C LEU A 648 -14.22 8.85 -14.72
N GLU A 649 -13.20 8.39 -15.44
CA GLU A 649 -13.27 8.16 -16.90
C GLU A 649 -14.38 7.17 -17.26
N ARG A 650 -14.50 6.11 -16.45
CA ARG A 650 -15.55 5.09 -16.59
C ARG A 650 -16.98 5.62 -16.48
N TYR A 651 -17.18 6.79 -15.85
CA TYR A 651 -18.49 7.44 -15.71
C TYR A 651 -18.63 8.65 -16.64
N ASP A 652 -17.52 9.28 -17.03
CA ASP A 652 -17.46 10.37 -17.99
C ASP A 652 -16.40 10.14 -19.08
N SER A 653 -16.83 9.45 -20.14
CA SER A 653 -16.04 9.26 -21.35
C SER A 653 -15.96 10.52 -22.22
N SER A 654 -16.79 11.54 -21.95
CA SER A 654 -16.73 12.80 -22.66
C SER A 654 -15.58 13.67 -22.17
N GLY A 655 -15.24 13.61 -20.89
CA GLY A 655 -14.14 14.37 -20.28
C GLY A 655 -14.45 15.86 -20.23
N LEU A 656 -15.65 16.22 -19.77
CA LEU A 656 -16.06 17.62 -19.60
C LEU A 656 -15.79 18.06 -18.16
N GLY A 657 -15.48 19.36 -17.98
CA GLY A 657 -15.32 19.95 -16.66
C GLY A 657 -16.61 20.65 -16.22
N TRP A 658 -17.11 20.36 -15.03
CA TRP A 658 -18.34 20.95 -14.50
C TRP A 658 -18.03 22.05 -13.49
N VAL A 659 -18.68 23.21 -13.62
CA VAL A 659 -18.44 24.34 -12.70
C VAL A 659 -18.94 23.98 -11.30
N GLN A 660 -18.12 24.23 -10.29
CA GLN A 660 -18.49 24.10 -8.88
C GLN A 660 -18.75 25.48 -8.24
N PRO A 661 -20.02 25.92 -8.08
CA PRO A 661 -20.32 27.29 -7.64
C PRO A 661 -20.02 27.53 -6.16
N GLU A 662 -19.96 26.47 -5.34
CA GLU A 662 -19.69 26.55 -3.89
C GLU A 662 -18.20 26.68 -3.54
N PHE A 663 -17.32 26.40 -4.50
CA PHE A 663 -15.87 26.32 -4.33
C PHE A 663 -15.20 27.63 -4.79
N PRO A 664 -13.88 27.83 -4.56
CA PRO A 664 -13.18 29.01 -5.05
C PRO A 664 -13.52 29.34 -6.52
N PRO A 665 -13.48 30.62 -6.91
CA PRO A 665 -13.81 31.05 -8.27
C PRO A 665 -13.13 30.19 -9.32
N LEU A 666 -13.81 29.96 -10.45
CA LEU A 666 -13.23 29.25 -11.57
C LEU A 666 -11.96 29.96 -12.02
N SER A 667 -10.82 29.30 -11.85
CA SER A 667 -9.51 29.92 -11.97
C SER A 667 -8.58 29.15 -12.90
N PHE A 668 -7.82 29.93 -13.68
CA PHE A 668 -6.95 29.43 -14.73
C PHE A 668 -5.58 30.10 -14.68
N TYR A 669 -4.55 29.35 -15.05
CA TYR A 669 -3.29 29.91 -15.47
C TYR A 669 -3.31 30.20 -16.95
N VAL A 670 -2.78 31.36 -17.32
CA VAL A 670 -2.37 31.68 -18.69
C VAL A 670 -0.85 31.70 -18.72
N THR A 671 -0.25 30.68 -19.30
CA THR A 671 1.19 30.37 -19.20
C THR A 671 1.94 30.69 -20.49
N GLY A 672 3.24 30.94 -20.37
CA GLY A 672 4.16 31.17 -21.50
C GLY A 672 4.44 32.64 -21.79
N ALA A 673 5.19 32.88 -22.87
CA ALA A 673 5.67 34.20 -23.27
C ALA A 673 4.93 34.70 -24.52
N ASP A 674 4.49 35.96 -24.48
CA ASP A 674 3.86 36.68 -25.60
C ASP A 674 4.49 38.06 -25.86
N GLY A 675 5.59 38.39 -25.16
CA GLY A 675 6.25 39.68 -25.27
C GLY A 675 5.51 40.80 -24.55
N GLY A 676 4.79 40.49 -23.47
CA GLY A 676 4.10 41.46 -22.62
C GLY A 676 2.77 41.97 -23.17
N ARG A 677 2.16 41.25 -24.13
CA ARG A 677 0.83 41.58 -24.67
C ARG A 677 -0.25 41.27 -23.62
N VAL A 678 -1.40 41.93 -23.77
CA VAL A 678 -2.58 41.61 -22.96
C VAL A 678 -3.17 40.29 -23.48
N ALA A 679 -3.15 39.28 -22.61
CA ALA A 679 -3.78 37.98 -22.85
C ALA A 679 -5.15 37.89 -22.17
N TRP A 680 -6.07 37.19 -22.81
CA TRP A 680 -7.39 36.86 -22.28
C TRP A 680 -7.61 35.35 -22.34
N ALA A 681 -8.22 34.80 -21.29
CA ALA A 681 -8.82 33.47 -21.34
C ALA A 681 -10.23 33.60 -21.92
N ARG A 682 -10.49 32.94 -23.05
CA ARG A 682 -11.82 32.82 -23.64
C ARG A 682 -12.37 31.45 -23.28
N LEU A 683 -13.46 31.44 -22.53
CA LEU A 683 -14.11 30.26 -21.97
C LEU A 683 -15.51 30.13 -22.58
N THR A 684 -15.90 28.92 -22.93
CA THR A 684 -17.25 28.63 -23.41
C THR A 684 -17.85 27.52 -22.55
N PHE A 685 -19.08 27.74 -22.10
CA PHE A 685 -19.83 26.80 -21.28
C PHE A 685 -21.15 26.46 -21.96
N GLN A 686 -21.59 25.23 -21.74
CA GLN A 686 -22.94 24.78 -22.03
C GLN A 686 -23.72 24.71 -20.71
N THR A 687 -24.88 25.35 -20.66
CA THR A 687 -25.74 25.36 -19.47
C THR A 687 -27.14 24.87 -19.81
N ARG A 688 -27.69 24.01 -18.95
CA ARG A 688 -29.12 23.65 -18.93
C ARG A 688 -29.89 24.40 -17.85
N GLU A 689 -29.16 25.09 -16.96
CA GLU A 689 -29.71 25.81 -15.82
C GLU A 689 -29.55 27.33 -15.97
N PRO A 690 -30.33 28.13 -15.23
CA PRO A 690 -30.11 29.58 -15.14
C PRO A 690 -28.71 29.88 -14.60
N VAL A 691 -27.92 30.60 -15.38
CA VAL A 691 -26.56 31.02 -15.02
C VAL A 691 -26.44 32.54 -14.95
N VAL A 692 -25.78 33.03 -13.90
CA VAL A 692 -25.48 34.46 -13.74
C VAL A 692 -23.98 34.65 -13.60
N VAL A 693 -23.39 35.47 -14.48
CA VAL A 693 -22.01 35.95 -14.31
C VAL A 693 -22.09 37.36 -13.73
N PRO A 694 -21.85 37.56 -12.42
CA PRO A 694 -21.92 38.88 -11.82
C PRO A 694 -20.88 39.82 -12.46
N PRO A 695 -21.16 41.13 -12.60
CA PRO A 695 -20.20 42.10 -13.10
C PRO A 695 -18.88 42.03 -12.34
N GLN A 696 -17.79 41.78 -13.07
CA GLN A 696 -16.44 41.61 -12.51
C GLN A 696 -15.43 42.39 -13.37
N PRO A 697 -14.46 43.11 -12.76
CA PRO A 697 -13.45 43.83 -13.52
C PRO A 697 -12.68 42.90 -14.46
N GLY A 698 -12.57 43.28 -15.74
CA GLY A 698 -11.84 42.47 -16.72
C GLY A 698 -12.58 41.20 -17.17
N VAL A 699 -13.85 41.02 -16.82
CA VAL A 699 -14.70 39.92 -17.29
C VAL A 699 -15.75 40.47 -18.24
N ARG A 700 -15.95 39.79 -19.38
CA ARG A 700 -17.05 40.02 -20.31
C ARG A 700 -17.77 38.71 -20.52
N ALA A 701 -19.08 38.68 -20.38
CA ALA A 701 -19.88 37.47 -20.55
C ALA A 701 -21.06 37.72 -21.48
N ARG A 702 -21.41 36.70 -22.27
CA ARG A 702 -22.56 36.71 -23.18
C ARG A 702 -23.22 35.34 -23.15
N LEU A 703 -24.50 35.30 -22.82
CA LEU A 703 -25.34 34.11 -22.93
C LEU A 703 -26.10 34.16 -24.26
N THR A 704 -26.01 33.12 -25.08
CA THR A 704 -26.77 32.96 -26.33
C THR A 704 -27.37 31.56 -26.37
N GLY A 705 -28.70 31.47 -26.20
CA GLY A 705 -29.36 30.18 -25.97
C GLY A 705 -28.82 29.50 -24.71
N THR A 706 -28.32 28.28 -24.86
CA THR A 706 -27.69 27.48 -23.79
C THR A 706 -26.17 27.63 -23.72
N THR A 707 -25.58 28.52 -24.54
CA THR A 707 -24.13 28.72 -24.59
C THR A 707 -23.73 30.02 -23.90
N LEU A 708 -22.90 29.91 -22.86
CA LEU A 708 -22.31 31.04 -22.15
C LEU A 708 -20.86 31.21 -22.61
N SER A 709 -20.55 32.35 -23.21
CA SER A 709 -19.19 32.74 -23.56
C SER A 709 -18.66 33.76 -22.57
N VAL A 710 -17.45 33.55 -22.04
CA VAL A 710 -16.80 34.42 -21.06
C VAL A 710 -15.38 34.74 -21.50
N CYS A 711 -15.06 36.03 -21.59
CA CYS A 711 -13.70 36.53 -21.76
C CYS A 711 -13.19 37.09 -20.43
N VAL A 712 -12.07 36.55 -19.94
CA VAL A 712 -11.46 36.97 -18.68
C VAL A 712 -10.05 37.51 -18.96
N ARG A 713 -9.78 38.75 -18.58
CA ARG A 713 -8.45 39.35 -18.74
C ARG A 713 -7.46 38.64 -17.82
N ALA A 714 -6.36 38.15 -18.38
CA ALA A 714 -5.28 37.57 -17.59
C ALA A 714 -4.48 38.69 -16.91
N THR A 715 -4.25 38.55 -15.60
CA THR A 715 -3.52 39.50 -14.76
C THR A 715 -2.22 38.89 -14.24
N GLY A 716 -1.22 39.69 -13.91
CA GLY A 716 0.10 39.20 -13.50
C GLY A 716 1.18 39.45 -14.57
N ARG A 717 2.29 38.71 -14.50
CA ARG A 717 3.47 38.90 -15.36
C ARG A 717 3.89 37.59 -16.01
N GLU A 718 4.57 37.68 -17.14
CA GLU A 718 5.22 36.50 -17.73
C GLU A 718 6.17 35.82 -16.73
N PRO A 719 6.26 34.48 -16.74
CA PRO A 719 5.58 33.54 -17.64
C PRO A 719 4.23 33.00 -17.13
N ILE A 720 3.67 33.53 -16.04
CA ILE A 720 2.44 33.02 -15.39
C ILE A 720 1.47 34.16 -15.09
N ARG A 721 0.33 34.15 -15.77
CA ARG A 721 -0.77 35.08 -15.53
C ARG A 721 -1.98 34.31 -14.96
N TYR A 722 -2.87 35.02 -14.30
CA TYR A 722 -4.05 34.51 -13.61
C TYR A 722 -5.33 35.06 -14.25
N ALA A 723 -6.27 34.18 -14.55
CA ALA A 723 -7.61 34.54 -14.98
C ALA A 723 -8.62 33.84 -14.06
N ALA A 724 -9.54 34.59 -13.46
CA ALA A 724 -10.56 34.06 -12.58
C ALA A 724 -11.94 34.63 -12.91
N VAL A 725 -12.97 33.81 -12.85
CA VAL A 725 -14.37 34.22 -13.03
C VAL A 725 -15.25 33.55 -11.99
N ARG A 726 -16.13 34.33 -11.36
CA ARG A 726 -17.25 33.80 -10.57
C ARG A 726 -18.45 33.59 -11.47
N ILE A 727 -19.02 32.39 -11.40
CA ILE A 727 -20.25 32.00 -12.07
C ILE A 727 -21.22 31.56 -10.96
N SER A 728 -22.36 32.22 -10.87
CA SER A 728 -23.43 31.89 -9.92
C SER A 728 -24.44 30.98 -10.60
N ALA A 729 -24.68 29.83 -9.97
CA ALA A 729 -25.65 28.83 -10.40
C ALA A 729 -26.14 28.07 -9.14
N PRO A 730 -27.25 27.32 -9.22
CA PRO A 730 -27.65 26.41 -8.15
C PRO A 730 -26.46 25.53 -7.72
N PRO A 731 -26.19 25.41 -6.42
CA PRO A 731 -25.08 24.59 -5.95
C PRO A 731 -25.27 23.14 -6.38
N TYR A 732 -24.24 22.59 -7.02
CA TYR A 732 -24.13 21.16 -7.25
C TYR A 732 -23.71 20.48 -5.94
N PHE A 733 -24.64 19.82 -5.25
CA PHE A 733 -24.33 19.07 -4.04
C PHE A 733 -23.67 17.73 -4.36
N VAL A 734 -22.35 17.68 -4.28
CA VAL A 734 -21.62 16.45 -3.93
C VAL A 734 -21.57 16.32 -2.42
N LYS A 735 -22.70 16.04 -1.75
CA LYS A 735 -22.67 15.65 -0.34
C LYS A 735 -22.32 14.16 -0.28
N PRO A 736 -21.08 13.73 0.02
CA PRO A 736 -20.73 12.32 -0.07
C PRO A 736 -21.67 11.53 0.87
N PRO A 737 -22.56 10.64 0.39
CA PRO A 737 -23.07 9.63 1.28
C PRO A 737 -21.89 8.74 1.66
N LEU A 738 -21.93 8.22 2.88
CA LEU A 738 -21.06 7.12 3.30
C LEU A 738 -21.30 5.95 2.35
N GLY A 739 -20.40 5.77 1.38
CA GLY A 739 -20.38 4.64 0.46
C GLY A 739 -20.71 5.01 -0.99
N PHE A 740 -19.71 4.81 -1.85
CA PHE A 740 -19.78 4.58 -3.30
C PHE A 740 -19.78 5.80 -4.24
N ALA A 741 -19.09 5.61 -5.39
CA ALA A 741 -18.93 6.56 -6.48
C ALA A 741 -20.29 7.01 -7.03
N ARG A 742 -20.39 8.29 -7.40
CA ARG A 742 -21.62 8.86 -7.96
C ARG A 742 -21.62 8.77 -9.48
N GLU A 743 -22.77 8.43 -10.04
CA GLU A 743 -23.04 8.73 -11.46
C GLU A 743 -23.05 10.26 -11.65
N MET A 744 -22.58 10.71 -12.82
CA MET A 744 -22.58 12.13 -13.17
C MET A 744 -24.01 12.71 -13.10
N PRO A 745 -24.17 13.98 -12.73
CA PRO A 745 -25.46 14.64 -12.87
C PRO A 745 -25.81 14.79 -14.36
N GLU A 746 -27.10 14.64 -14.70
CA GLU A 746 -27.63 14.94 -16.04
C GLU A 746 -27.74 16.47 -16.30
N GLU A 747 -27.46 17.29 -15.29
CA GLU A 747 -27.73 18.74 -15.21
C GLU A 747 -26.52 19.51 -14.63
N GLY A 748 -26.31 20.75 -15.09
CA GLY A 748 -25.22 21.63 -14.64
C GLY A 748 -24.63 22.55 -15.72
N ILE A 749 -23.51 23.22 -15.40
CA ILE A 749 -22.75 24.09 -16.30
C ILE A 749 -21.45 23.39 -16.68
N ALA A 750 -21.35 22.94 -17.93
CA ALA A 750 -20.18 22.25 -18.46
C ALA A 750 -19.27 23.23 -19.22
N LEU A 751 -17.98 23.27 -18.89
CA LEU A 751 -16.94 23.89 -19.69
C LEU A 751 -16.74 23.05 -20.97
N THR A 752 -16.91 23.68 -22.13
CA THR A 752 -16.82 23.01 -23.44
C THR A 752 -15.68 23.54 -24.30
N ALA A 753 -15.18 24.75 -24.04
CA ALA A 753 -13.97 25.27 -24.70
C ALA A 753 -13.17 26.23 -23.80
N MET A 754 -11.85 26.20 -23.94
CA MET A 754 -10.93 27.15 -23.34
C MET A 754 -9.80 27.51 -24.31
N HIS A 755 -9.64 28.81 -24.59
CA HIS A 755 -8.65 29.33 -25.53
C HIS A 755 -7.92 30.55 -24.95
N VAL A 756 -6.72 30.82 -25.44
CA VAL A 756 -6.01 32.08 -25.15
C VAL A 756 -6.04 32.98 -26.35
N VAL A 757 -6.46 34.23 -26.15
CA VAL A 757 -6.43 35.26 -27.20
C VAL A 757 -5.59 36.46 -26.75
N THR A 758 -4.75 36.96 -27.66
CA THR A 758 -4.01 38.21 -27.46
C THR A 758 -4.76 39.36 -28.12
N GLY A 759 -4.91 40.50 -27.43
CA GLY A 759 -5.60 41.68 -27.98
C GLY A 759 -7.05 41.83 -27.49
N LEU A 760 -8.02 42.00 -28.39
CA LEU A 760 -9.43 42.15 -28.04
C LEU A 760 -10.12 40.79 -27.93
N CYS A 761 -10.80 40.54 -26.81
CA CYS A 761 -11.66 39.37 -26.61
C CYS A 761 -13.13 39.79 -26.66
N SER A 762 -13.88 39.23 -27.60
CA SER A 762 -15.34 39.35 -27.70
C SER A 762 -15.99 38.12 -27.06
N ALA A 763 -16.90 38.36 -26.10
CA ALA A 763 -17.74 37.33 -25.50
C ALA A 763 -18.87 36.93 -26.46
#